data_AF-B3QUH4-F1
#
_entry.id   AF-B3QUH4-F1
#
_cell.length_a   1.000
_cell.length_b   1.000
_cell.length_c   1.000
_cell.angle_alpha   90.00
_cell.angle_beta   90.00
_cell.angle_gamma   90.00
#
_symmetry.space_group_name_H-M   'P 1'
#
loop_
_entity.id
_entity.type
_entity.pdbx_description
1 polymer ?
#
loop_
_entity_poly.entity_id
_entity_poly.type
_entity_poly.pdbx_seq_one_letter_code
_entity_poly.pdbx_strand_id
1 'polypeptide(L)'
;MKKAIFLCIALFSFLAPLPAQFLENSAIVALKQAAYNRDTKQVISYFGFFDELDEQVLLSLGSLQVDSVAGRIAARLSSPSAPVRRMAAFALGQSVQDSGSISVYESEIFEKLETETDVRTKALLLDALGKFGSSTALKKLINLPFQEIELRQAAALSLARFAMRDTILPEAAQRAVALYLSTKDSVTEGMNYAMYALSRIQNRALLYPHIPVLLEASESSNPEVRMHAVFALSKLATPKTINAVLLAAKDPDWRISAFAAQALSKYLNSTRGYKSIAAKVITELLATSTHPHVLDACLNTLSLLTPHDTLAVPHLRRLLKSPSVRLRNKAMQTLVRAYPRVAEKLLLKEIDRKTDTPAMLAAVGELAIANQEINLDFMPWLYEHVNDDRKQIATAALNSWGQCWNVYRNTMAGSSYWTPTDTLFEGVLLRALKKHSAKKTPSPAAVKTISAILSDEFLPKKKYLKVLSEALDMFADAEDVSTILQLLESLGNLKEKSSVPVIEKYIYYKDLSVRRKASEVYTLVTGKDAPIPPTFIPPKKIDMTPYREIEKNPVVRLETDKGAIEIELFLREATFTVANFMKLVQQGFYDGLTFHRVVPNFVVQSGDPNGDGTGGPGYTIRSEFTPQSFDRGIVGMASAGKDTEGSQFFIMHSHYPHLDGQYTPFGKVVRGMAVVDQIEVGDVIQKATVENAD
;
A
#
# COMPACT_ATOMS: atom_id res chain seq x y z
N MET A 1 -31.44 -16.10 27.18
CA MET A 1 -30.61 -16.88 26.24
C MET A 1 -29.99 -18.13 26.84
N LYS A 2 -29.23 -18.09 27.97
CA LYS A 2 -28.73 -19.32 28.63
C LYS A 2 -29.83 -20.36 28.91
N LYS A 3 -30.99 -19.93 29.42
CA LYS A 3 -32.16 -20.80 29.57
C LYS A 3 -32.73 -21.31 28.25
N ALA A 4 -32.68 -20.55 27.16
CA ALA A 4 -33.28 -20.97 25.87
C ALA A 4 -32.41 -21.98 25.12
N ILE A 5 -31.07 -21.84 25.16
CA ILE A 5 -30.15 -22.85 24.61
C ILE A 5 -30.18 -24.12 25.46
N PHE A 6 -30.22 -23.99 26.78
CA PHE A 6 -30.38 -25.13 27.69
C PHE A 6 -31.76 -25.80 27.53
N LEU A 7 -32.83 -25.02 27.29
CA LEU A 7 -34.17 -25.54 26.99
C LEU A 7 -34.22 -26.19 25.61
N CYS A 8 -33.49 -25.68 24.59
CA CYS A 8 -33.36 -26.37 23.31
C CYS A 8 -32.60 -27.70 23.47
N ILE A 9 -31.49 -27.72 24.19
CA ILE A 9 -30.74 -28.96 24.47
C ILE A 9 -31.61 -29.95 25.28
N ALA A 10 -32.44 -29.47 26.21
CA ALA A 10 -33.32 -30.29 27.04
C ALA A 10 -34.64 -30.70 26.36
N LEU A 11 -35.21 -29.90 25.46
CA LEU A 11 -36.45 -30.20 24.70
C LEU A 11 -36.20 -31.08 23.47
N PHE A 12 -34.98 -31.10 22.93
CA PHE A 12 -34.62 -31.94 21.78
C PHE A 12 -34.25 -33.38 22.13
N SER A 13 -34.36 -33.78 23.41
CA SER A 13 -34.26 -35.19 23.82
C SER A 13 -35.44 -36.05 23.34
N PHE A 14 -36.44 -35.47 22.64
CA PHE A 14 -37.63 -36.15 22.11
C PHE A 14 -37.79 -36.14 20.58
N LEU A 15 -36.90 -35.49 19.82
CA LEU A 15 -36.88 -35.51 18.35
C LEU A 15 -35.47 -35.90 17.90
N ALA A 16 -35.37 -36.74 16.87
CA ALA A 16 -34.12 -37.37 16.41
C ALA A 16 -32.90 -36.43 16.55
N PRO A 17 -31.80 -36.88 17.18
CA PRO A 17 -30.67 -36.01 17.50
C PRO A 17 -30.12 -35.45 16.19
N LEU A 18 -30.21 -34.12 16.02
CA LEU A 18 -29.36 -33.43 15.06
C LEU A 18 -27.91 -33.77 15.43
N PRO A 19 -27.05 -34.10 14.46
CA PRO A 19 -25.64 -34.38 14.75
C PRO A 19 -25.05 -33.21 15.55
N ALA A 20 -24.27 -33.48 16.60
CA ALA A 20 -23.65 -32.46 17.46
C ALA A 20 -22.92 -31.37 16.62
N GLN A 21 -22.32 -31.80 15.51
CA GLN A 21 -21.64 -30.97 14.51
C GLN A 21 -22.55 -29.91 13.85
N PHE A 22 -23.86 -30.17 13.72
CA PHE A 22 -24.83 -29.22 13.17
C PHE A 22 -25.14 -28.09 14.16
N LEU A 23 -25.27 -28.42 15.46
CA LEU A 23 -25.49 -27.44 16.52
C LEU A 23 -24.25 -26.55 16.71
N GLU A 24 -23.05 -27.12 16.65
CA GLU A 24 -21.77 -26.39 16.68
C GLU A 24 -21.65 -25.38 15.54
N ASN A 25 -21.90 -25.80 14.30
CA ASN A 25 -21.89 -24.92 13.13
C ASN A 25 -22.91 -23.79 13.25
N SER A 26 -24.11 -24.07 13.76
CA SER A 26 -25.15 -23.04 13.94
C SER A 26 -24.76 -21.97 14.96
N ALA A 27 -24.12 -22.37 16.07
CA ALA A 27 -23.65 -21.46 17.12
C ALA A 27 -22.48 -20.60 16.62
N ILE A 28 -21.53 -21.18 15.89
CA ILE A 28 -20.40 -20.45 15.28
C ILE A 28 -20.91 -19.41 14.28
N VAL A 29 -21.88 -19.77 13.43
CA VAL A 29 -22.49 -18.80 12.49
C VAL A 29 -23.18 -17.65 13.23
N ALA A 30 -23.94 -17.95 14.28
CA ALA A 30 -24.60 -16.93 15.09
C ALA A 30 -23.59 -16.02 15.83
N LEU A 31 -22.50 -16.58 16.33
CA LEU A 31 -21.38 -15.87 16.94
C LEU A 31 -20.70 -14.94 15.93
N LYS A 32 -20.32 -15.45 14.76
CA LYS A 32 -19.71 -14.66 13.67
C LYS A 32 -20.62 -13.52 13.24
N GLN A 33 -21.94 -13.76 13.15
CA GLN A 33 -22.91 -12.72 12.87
C GLN A 33 -22.98 -11.65 13.99
N ALA A 34 -22.91 -12.05 15.26
CA ALA A 34 -22.85 -11.12 16.38
C ALA A 34 -21.57 -10.27 16.36
N ALA A 35 -20.42 -10.89 16.07
CA ALA A 35 -19.14 -10.20 15.88
C ALA A 35 -19.21 -9.22 14.70
N TYR A 36 -19.73 -9.65 13.55
CA TYR A 36 -19.99 -8.79 12.40
C TYR A 36 -21.01 -7.68 12.70
N ASN A 37 -21.85 -7.82 13.72
CA ASN A 37 -22.75 -6.77 14.18
C ASN A 37 -22.14 -5.88 15.27
N ARG A 38 -20.91 -6.16 15.76
CA ARG A 38 -20.26 -5.50 16.91
C ARG A 38 -21.08 -5.64 18.20
N ASP A 39 -21.88 -6.70 18.31
CA ASP A 39 -22.57 -7.02 19.56
C ASP A 39 -21.62 -7.77 20.50
N THR A 40 -20.69 -7.03 21.09
CA THR A 40 -19.67 -7.57 22.01
C THR A 40 -20.31 -8.27 23.22
N LYS A 41 -21.49 -7.84 23.66
CA LYS A 41 -22.23 -8.49 24.75
C LYS A 41 -22.71 -9.87 24.33
N GLN A 42 -23.28 -9.99 23.13
CA GLN A 42 -23.71 -11.26 22.57
C GLN A 42 -22.51 -12.17 22.30
N VAL A 43 -21.42 -11.66 21.74
CA VAL A 43 -20.16 -12.41 21.54
C VAL A 43 -19.66 -13.00 22.86
N ILE A 44 -19.54 -12.19 23.91
CA ILE A 44 -19.11 -12.65 25.25
C ILE A 44 -20.08 -13.69 25.83
N SER A 45 -21.37 -13.61 25.49
CA SER A 45 -22.38 -14.52 26.05
C SER A 45 -22.16 -15.98 25.64
N TYR A 46 -21.39 -16.23 24.57
CA TYR A 46 -21.01 -17.56 24.08
C TYR A 46 -19.78 -18.16 24.79
N PHE A 47 -19.14 -17.46 25.72
CA PHE A 47 -18.07 -18.07 26.53
C PHE A 47 -18.59 -19.18 27.46
N GLY A 48 -17.78 -20.22 27.63
CA GLY A 48 -17.95 -21.31 28.59
C GLY A 48 -18.93 -22.40 28.17
N PHE A 49 -19.32 -22.47 26.89
CA PHE A 49 -20.12 -23.57 26.37
C PHE A 49 -19.24 -24.79 26.03
N PHE A 50 -18.21 -24.59 25.20
CA PHE A 50 -17.21 -25.60 24.83
C PHE A 50 -15.97 -24.92 24.23
N ASP A 51 -14.83 -25.61 24.24
CA ASP A 51 -13.52 -25.02 23.90
C ASP A 51 -13.44 -24.42 22.49
N GLU A 52 -14.01 -25.09 21.48
CA GLU A 52 -14.02 -24.60 20.10
C GLU A 52 -14.82 -23.29 19.97
N LEU A 53 -15.92 -23.16 20.71
CA LEU A 53 -16.68 -21.90 20.74
C LEU A 53 -15.91 -20.81 21.48
N ASP A 54 -15.23 -21.13 22.58
CA ASP A 54 -14.38 -20.19 23.32
C ASP A 54 -13.24 -19.66 22.44
N GLU A 55 -12.62 -20.51 21.63
CA GLU A 55 -11.64 -20.12 20.62
C GLU A 55 -12.25 -19.14 19.60
N GLN A 56 -13.42 -19.44 19.04
CA GLN A 56 -14.09 -18.55 18.08
C GLN A 56 -14.52 -17.21 18.72
N VAL A 57 -14.91 -17.22 20.01
CA VAL A 57 -15.22 -16.00 20.76
C VAL A 57 -13.97 -15.14 20.89
N LEU A 58 -12.83 -15.73 21.27
CA LEU A 58 -11.56 -15.01 21.40
C LEU A 58 -11.08 -14.47 20.06
N LEU A 59 -11.19 -15.24 18.97
CA LEU A 59 -10.88 -14.77 17.62
C LEU A 59 -11.75 -13.55 17.26
N SER A 60 -13.06 -13.64 17.53
CA SER A 60 -14.00 -12.55 17.28
C SER A 60 -13.66 -11.31 18.10
N LEU A 61 -13.32 -11.46 19.39
CA LEU A 61 -12.92 -10.34 20.25
C LEU A 61 -11.59 -9.72 19.80
N GLY A 62 -10.62 -10.54 19.40
CA GLY A 62 -9.36 -10.08 18.83
C GLY A 62 -9.58 -9.29 17.54
N SER A 63 -10.45 -9.75 16.65
CA SER A 63 -10.84 -9.01 15.44
C SER A 63 -11.56 -7.69 15.77
N LEU A 64 -12.43 -7.69 16.78
CA LEU A 64 -13.13 -6.49 17.24
C LEU A 64 -12.20 -5.45 17.88
N GLN A 65 -11.03 -5.86 18.42
CA GLN A 65 -10.02 -5.00 19.05
C GLN A 65 -10.62 -4.05 20.10
N VAL A 66 -11.37 -4.60 21.05
CA VAL A 66 -12.08 -3.82 22.07
C VAL A 66 -11.30 -3.86 23.38
N ASP A 67 -10.73 -2.72 23.78
CA ASP A 67 -9.91 -2.62 25.00
C ASP A 67 -10.66 -3.00 26.28
N SER A 68 -11.94 -2.63 26.40
CA SER A 68 -12.76 -2.89 27.59
C SER A 68 -13.00 -4.38 27.92
N VAL A 69 -12.66 -5.29 27.01
CA VAL A 69 -12.74 -6.74 27.23
C VAL A 69 -11.38 -7.39 27.46
N ALA A 70 -10.27 -6.64 27.43
CA ALA A 70 -8.93 -7.17 27.58
C ALA A 70 -8.75 -8.01 28.86
N GLY A 71 -9.28 -7.57 30.00
CA GLY A 71 -9.26 -8.36 31.24
C GLY A 71 -10.02 -9.68 31.14
N ARG A 72 -11.11 -9.75 30.37
CA ARG A 72 -11.84 -11.01 30.11
C ARG A 72 -11.06 -11.95 29.21
N ILE A 73 -10.34 -11.40 28.23
CA ILE A 73 -9.46 -12.15 27.33
C ILE A 73 -8.27 -12.70 28.13
N ALA A 74 -7.61 -11.87 28.93
CA ALA A 74 -6.47 -12.25 29.74
C ALA A 74 -6.80 -13.39 30.71
N ALA A 75 -7.99 -13.37 31.33
CA ALA A 75 -8.47 -14.46 32.18
C ALA A 75 -8.59 -15.82 31.47
N ARG A 76 -8.57 -15.88 30.14
CA ARG A 76 -8.56 -17.13 29.36
C ARG A 76 -7.16 -17.69 29.11
N LEU A 77 -6.08 -16.96 29.42
CA LEU A 77 -4.71 -17.47 29.41
C LEU A 77 -4.49 -18.62 30.42
N SER A 78 -5.35 -18.74 31.43
CA SER A 78 -5.33 -19.84 32.40
C SER A 78 -6.23 -21.03 32.01
N SER A 79 -6.80 -21.03 30.80
CA SER A 79 -7.64 -22.14 30.33
C SER A 79 -6.86 -23.47 30.26
N PRO A 80 -7.46 -24.62 30.63
CA PRO A 80 -6.82 -25.92 30.43
C PRO A 80 -6.58 -26.23 28.94
N SER A 81 -7.38 -25.63 28.06
CA SER A 81 -7.35 -25.86 26.61
C SER A 81 -6.28 -25.00 25.91
N ALA A 82 -5.28 -25.64 25.30
CA ALA A 82 -4.23 -24.95 24.57
C ALA A 82 -4.74 -24.08 23.40
N PRO A 83 -5.71 -24.51 22.56
CA PRO A 83 -6.33 -23.65 21.56
C PRO A 83 -6.93 -22.35 22.12
N VAL A 84 -7.65 -22.45 23.24
CA VAL A 84 -8.22 -21.29 23.93
C VAL A 84 -7.12 -20.35 24.42
N ARG A 85 -6.04 -20.87 25.01
CA ARG A 85 -4.89 -20.05 25.46
C ARG A 85 -4.20 -19.34 24.30
N ARG A 86 -3.98 -20.04 23.17
CA ARG A 86 -3.41 -19.44 21.95
C ARG A 86 -4.25 -18.27 21.46
N MET A 87 -5.56 -18.47 21.32
CA MET A 87 -6.43 -17.42 20.82
C MET A 87 -6.59 -16.26 21.82
N ALA A 88 -6.50 -16.54 23.12
CA ALA A 88 -6.43 -15.51 24.15
C ALA A 88 -5.18 -14.64 24.02
N ALA A 89 -4.01 -15.25 23.79
CA ALA A 89 -2.77 -14.51 23.58
C ALA A 89 -2.84 -13.61 22.33
N PHE A 90 -3.35 -14.14 21.22
CA PHE A 90 -3.61 -13.34 20.02
C PHE A 90 -4.56 -12.17 20.30
N ALA A 91 -5.75 -12.46 20.86
CA ALA A 91 -6.79 -11.48 21.09
C ALA A 91 -6.35 -10.38 22.06
N LEU A 92 -5.52 -10.71 23.06
CA LEU A 92 -4.94 -9.75 23.98
C LEU A 92 -4.01 -8.78 23.25
N GLY A 93 -3.11 -9.31 22.42
CA GLY A 93 -2.22 -8.50 21.56
C GLY A 93 -2.95 -7.61 20.55
N GLN A 94 -4.22 -7.89 20.27
CA GLN A 94 -5.08 -7.10 19.38
C GLN A 94 -5.92 -6.05 20.11
N SER A 95 -6.30 -6.31 21.36
CA SER A 95 -7.32 -5.53 22.06
C SER A 95 -6.73 -4.45 22.97
N VAL A 96 -5.53 -4.65 23.51
CA VAL A 96 -4.90 -3.69 24.44
C VAL A 96 -4.46 -2.43 23.69
N GLN A 97 -5.06 -1.30 24.04
CA GLN A 97 -4.78 0.02 23.46
C GLN A 97 -4.53 1.09 24.54
N ASP A 98 -5.09 0.95 25.74
CA ASP A 98 -4.96 1.94 26.81
C ASP A 98 -3.67 1.77 27.64
N SER A 99 -2.84 2.82 27.64
CA SER A 99 -1.62 2.95 28.42
C SER A 99 -1.78 2.73 29.93
N GLY A 100 -2.97 2.97 30.50
CA GLY A 100 -3.21 2.85 31.94
C GLY A 100 -3.14 1.42 32.49
N SER A 101 -3.39 0.41 31.63
CA SER A 101 -3.44 -1.01 32.04
C SER A 101 -2.34 -1.88 31.43
N ILE A 102 -1.47 -1.32 30.58
CA ILE A 102 -0.42 -2.09 29.87
C ILE A 102 0.46 -2.86 30.85
N SER A 103 0.88 -2.25 31.95
CA SER A 103 1.79 -2.87 32.92
C SER A 103 1.18 -4.11 33.61
N VAL A 104 -0.15 -4.16 33.75
CA VAL A 104 -0.87 -5.32 34.30
C VAL A 104 -0.74 -6.49 33.34
N TYR A 105 -1.11 -6.27 32.07
CA TYR A 105 -1.06 -7.31 31.04
C TYR A 105 0.36 -7.75 30.71
N GLU A 106 1.35 -6.85 30.76
CA GLU A 106 2.77 -7.22 30.66
C GLU A 106 3.16 -8.21 31.75
N SER A 107 2.78 -7.94 32.99
CA SER A 107 3.11 -8.78 34.14
C SER A 107 2.46 -10.16 34.01
N GLU A 108 1.18 -10.21 33.62
CA GLU A 108 0.45 -11.46 33.35
C GLU A 108 1.09 -12.26 32.21
N ILE A 109 1.53 -11.60 31.13
CA ILE A 109 2.20 -12.27 30.03
C ILE A 109 3.53 -12.87 30.48
N PHE A 110 4.36 -12.14 31.24
CA PHE A 110 5.64 -12.67 31.72
C PHE A 110 5.46 -13.85 32.68
N GLU A 111 4.53 -13.78 33.62
CA GLU A 111 4.17 -14.91 34.49
C GLU A 111 3.71 -16.12 33.67
N LYS A 112 2.89 -15.87 32.64
CA LYS A 112 2.40 -16.93 31.77
C LYS A 112 3.51 -17.55 30.91
N LEU A 113 4.48 -16.76 30.44
CA LEU A 113 5.62 -17.26 29.65
C LEU A 113 6.48 -18.27 30.42
N GLU A 114 6.61 -18.09 31.74
CA GLU A 114 7.36 -19.00 32.62
C GLU A 114 6.67 -20.35 32.79
N THR A 115 5.34 -20.37 32.84
CA THR A 115 4.55 -21.57 33.15
C THR A 115 3.96 -22.28 31.92
N GLU A 116 3.84 -21.60 30.79
CA GLU A 116 3.27 -22.19 29.57
C GLU A 116 4.17 -23.29 29.00
N THR A 117 3.55 -24.30 28.39
CA THR A 117 4.25 -25.41 27.72
C THR A 117 4.04 -25.41 26.21
N ASP A 118 2.92 -24.86 25.73
CA ASP A 118 2.63 -24.75 24.30
C ASP A 118 3.46 -23.64 23.63
N VAL A 119 4.39 -24.05 22.76
CA VAL A 119 5.31 -23.16 22.03
C VAL A 119 4.57 -22.10 21.20
N ARG A 120 3.44 -22.46 20.58
CA ARG A 120 2.63 -21.53 19.77
C ARG A 120 1.97 -20.46 20.64
N THR A 121 1.48 -20.81 21.82
CA THR A 121 0.95 -19.85 22.80
C THR A 121 2.05 -18.88 23.24
N LYS A 122 3.24 -19.39 23.59
CA LYS A 122 4.40 -18.54 23.93
C LYS A 122 4.75 -17.59 22.79
N ALA A 123 4.76 -18.05 21.55
CA ALA A 123 5.04 -17.21 20.39
C ALA A 123 4.03 -16.05 20.25
N LEU A 124 2.73 -16.31 20.43
CA LEU A 124 1.69 -15.27 20.39
C LEU A 124 1.76 -14.31 21.58
N LEU A 125 2.17 -14.78 22.76
CA LEU A 125 2.45 -13.92 23.92
C LEU A 125 3.61 -12.96 23.65
N LEU A 126 4.69 -13.44 23.02
CA LEU A 126 5.81 -12.60 22.59
C LEU A 126 5.39 -11.58 21.51
N ASP A 127 4.54 -11.99 20.57
CA ASP A 127 3.96 -11.10 19.56
C ASP A 127 3.11 -10.00 20.20
N ALA A 128 2.28 -10.34 21.19
CA ALA A 128 1.47 -9.39 21.97
C ALA A 128 2.35 -8.35 22.68
N LEU A 129 3.44 -8.78 23.34
CA LEU A 129 4.42 -7.85 23.92
C LEU A 129 5.03 -6.91 22.88
N GLY A 130 5.30 -7.39 21.66
CA GLY A 130 5.81 -6.53 20.58
C GLY A 130 4.80 -5.46 20.15
N LYS A 131 3.52 -5.82 20.12
CA LYS A 131 2.43 -4.93 19.68
C LYS A 131 2.17 -3.77 20.65
N PHE A 132 2.09 -4.03 21.96
CA PHE A 132 1.73 -2.99 22.94
C PHE A 132 2.74 -2.79 24.08
N GLY A 133 3.72 -3.68 24.27
CA GLY A 133 4.64 -3.62 25.39
C GLY A 133 5.43 -2.32 25.46
N SER A 134 5.82 -1.96 26.68
CA SER A 134 6.57 -0.77 27.07
C SER A 134 8.08 -0.99 26.98
N SER A 135 8.85 0.07 27.20
CA SER A 135 10.31 -0.02 27.31
C SER A 135 10.77 -0.92 28.47
N THR A 136 9.96 -1.05 29.53
CA THR A 136 10.20 -1.98 30.64
C THR A 136 10.05 -3.43 30.19
N ALA A 137 8.98 -3.75 29.45
CA ALA A 137 8.79 -5.07 28.87
C ALA A 137 9.93 -5.42 27.89
N LEU A 138 10.37 -4.47 27.06
CA LEU A 138 11.51 -4.67 26.17
C LEU A 138 12.79 -5.06 26.93
N LYS A 139 13.11 -4.36 28.03
CA LYS A 139 14.28 -4.68 28.88
C LYS A 139 14.21 -6.08 29.49
N LYS A 140 13.02 -6.57 29.82
CA LYS A 140 12.84 -7.95 30.28
C LYS A 140 13.01 -8.94 29.11
N LEU A 141 12.33 -8.69 27.99
CA LEU A 141 12.34 -9.54 26.80
C LEU A 141 13.75 -9.82 26.26
N ILE A 142 14.61 -8.80 26.18
CA ILE A 142 15.98 -8.97 25.63
C ILE A 142 16.84 -9.93 26.45
N ASN A 143 16.51 -10.14 27.72
CA ASN A 143 17.26 -10.99 28.65
C ASN A 143 16.68 -12.41 28.79
N LEU A 144 15.50 -12.68 28.20
CA LEU A 144 14.89 -14.01 28.29
C LEU A 144 15.63 -15.05 27.42
N PRO A 145 16.02 -16.21 27.99
CA PRO A 145 16.59 -17.30 27.21
C PRO A 145 15.49 -18.05 26.44
N PHE A 146 15.75 -18.40 25.18
CA PHE A 146 14.84 -19.20 24.35
C PHE A 146 15.59 -20.40 23.77
N GLN A 147 15.18 -21.62 24.14
CA GLN A 147 15.82 -22.84 23.66
C GLN A 147 15.30 -23.21 22.27
N GLU A 148 13.99 -23.15 22.09
CA GLU A 148 13.25 -23.49 20.88
C GLU A 148 13.43 -22.42 19.79
N ILE A 149 13.54 -22.86 18.54
CA ILE A 149 13.83 -21.96 17.42
C ILE A 149 12.64 -21.04 17.10
N GLU A 150 11.42 -21.55 17.25
CA GLU A 150 10.17 -20.84 17.07
C GLU A 150 10.05 -19.68 18.07
N LEU A 151 10.52 -19.87 19.31
CA LEU A 151 10.51 -18.81 20.31
C LEU A 151 11.59 -17.75 20.05
N ARG A 152 12.75 -18.15 19.53
CA ARG A 152 13.77 -17.19 19.08
C ARG A 152 13.24 -16.34 17.92
N GLN A 153 12.51 -16.96 16.98
CA GLN A 153 11.84 -16.28 15.88
C GLN A 153 10.75 -15.32 16.39
N ALA A 154 9.88 -15.77 17.28
CA ALA A 154 8.82 -14.93 17.86
C ALA A 154 9.39 -13.76 18.68
N ALA A 155 10.46 -14.00 19.45
CA ALA A 155 11.17 -12.94 20.17
C ALA A 155 11.76 -11.91 19.19
N ALA A 156 12.37 -12.37 18.09
CA ALA A 156 12.89 -11.47 17.07
C ALA A 156 11.78 -10.67 16.35
N LEU A 157 10.62 -11.28 16.08
CA LEU A 157 9.46 -10.56 15.55
C LEU A 157 8.96 -9.50 16.53
N SER A 158 8.92 -9.84 17.82
CA SER A 158 8.59 -8.88 18.89
C SER A 158 9.54 -7.68 18.88
N LEU A 159 10.86 -7.91 18.78
CA LEU A 159 11.86 -6.85 18.63
C LEU A 159 11.62 -6.00 17.37
N ALA A 160 11.22 -6.61 16.25
CA ALA A 160 10.88 -5.89 15.03
C ALA A 160 9.69 -4.94 15.24
N ARG A 161 8.66 -5.37 15.99
CA ARG A 161 7.51 -4.52 16.31
C ARG A 161 7.88 -3.36 17.24
N PHE A 162 8.73 -3.59 18.23
CA PHE A 162 9.33 -2.52 19.04
C PHE A 162 10.09 -1.51 18.17
N ALA A 163 10.88 -1.98 17.20
CA ALA A 163 11.61 -1.13 16.25
C ALA A 163 10.66 -0.29 15.38
N MET A 164 9.53 -0.86 14.93
CA MET A 164 8.53 -0.13 14.13
C MET A 164 7.80 0.96 14.92
N ARG A 165 7.66 0.76 16.23
CA ARG A 165 7.08 1.73 17.17
C ARG A 165 8.12 2.74 17.70
N ASP A 166 9.31 2.77 17.11
CA ASP A 166 10.46 3.60 17.54
C ASP A 166 10.81 3.46 19.04
N THR A 167 10.48 2.30 19.62
CA THR A 167 10.72 1.97 21.02
C THR A 167 11.83 0.92 21.09
N ILE A 168 13.02 1.23 20.57
CA ILE A 168 14.14 0.28 20.52
C ILE A 168 15.38 0.79 21.24
N LEU A 169 16.01 -0.11 22.00
CA LEU A 169 17.23 0.13 22.79
C LEU A 169 18.47 -0.40 22.05
N PRO A 170 19.68 0.12 22.30
CA PRO A 170 20.91 -0.43 21.73
C PRO A 170 21.09 -1.93 21.99
N GLU A 171 20.77 -2.38 23.20
CA GLU A 171 20.88 -3.78 23.62
C GLU A 171 19.89 -4.69 22.86
N ALA A 172 18.75 -4.13 22.40
CA ALA A 172 17.79 -4.86 21.58
C ALA A 172 18.32 -5.11 20.16
N ALA A 173 19.09 -4.18 19.58
CA ALA A 173 19.77 -4.39 18.30
C ALA A 173 20.83 -5.50 18.43
N GLN A 174 21.60 -5.48 19.52
CA GLN A 174 22.56 -6.55 19.83
C GLN A 174 21.86 -7.89 20.06
N ARG A 175 20.70 -7.90 20.73
CA ARG A 175 19.89 -9.11 20.93
C ARG A 175 19.39 -9.67 19.61
N ALA A 176 18.92 -8.83 18.68
CA ALA A 176 18.52 -9.27 17.35
C ALA A 176 19.70 -9.94 16.62
N VAL A 177 20.91 -9.37 16.68
CA VAL A 177 22.11 -10.02 16.12
C VAL A 177 22.38 -11.38 16.77
N ALA A 178 22.30 -11.48 18.10
CA ALA A 178 22.51 -12.75 18.79
C ALA A 178 21.49 -13.82 18.38
N LEU A 179 20.21 -13.43 18.25
CA LEU A 179 19.14 -14.33 17.77
C LEU A 179 19.41 -14.79 16.34
N TYR A 180 19.85 -13.89 15.45
CA TYR A 180 20.25 -14.24 14.09
C TYR A 180 21.39 -15.28 14.09
N LEU A 181 22.49 -15.00 14.78
CA LEU A 181 23.65 -15.90 14.80
C LEU A 181 23.30 -17.28 15.38
N SER A 182 22.34 -17.34 16.32
CA SER A 182 21.87 -18.60 16.90
C SER A 182 20.93 -19.42 16.00
N THR A 183 20.45 -18.84 14.91
CA THR A 183 19.45 -19.45 14.01
C THR A 183 19.92 -19.56 12.56
N LYS A 184 21.06 -18.95 12.20
CA LYS A 184 21.54 -18.84 10.81
C LYS A 184 21.75 -20.17 10.09
N ASP A 185 22.19 -21.20 10.81
CA ASP A 185 22.48 -22.52 10.22
C ASP A 185 21.26 -23.47 10.26
N SER A 186 20.07 -22.98 10.62
CA SER A 186 18.85 -23.79 10.72
C SER A 186 18.08 -23.86 9.41
N VAL A 187 17.37 -24.97 9.17
CA VAL A 187 16.45 -25.15 8.03
C VAL A 187 15.36 -24.06 7.97
N THR A 188 15.07 -23.43 9.11
CA THR A 188 14.13 -22.31 9.31
C THR A 188 14.72 -20.92 9.06
N GLU A 189 15.86 -20.80 8.39
CA GLU A 189 16.41 -19.52 7.89
C GLU A 189 15.33 -18.69 7.15
N GLY A 190 14.33 -19.38 6.56
CA GLY A 190 13.19 -18.86 5.80
C GLY A 190 12.41 -17.69 6.39
N MET A 191 12.37 -17.51 7.73
CA MET A 191 11.56 -16.45 8.35
C MET A 191 12.37 -15.36 9.06
N ASN A 192 13.71 -15.36 8.96
CA ASN A 192 14.68 -14.66 9.82
C ASN A 192 14.25 -13.26 10.35
N TYR A 193 13.36 -13.28 11.35
CA TYR A 193 12.75 -12.11 11.95
C TYR A 193 13.80 -11.25 12.65
N ALA A 194 14.98 -11.81 12.95
CA ALA A 194 16.08 -11.08 13.55
C ALA A 194 16.69 -10.11 12.55
N MET A 195 16.95 -10.55 11.32
CA MET A 195 17.40 -9.66 10.26
C MET A 195 16.30 -8.67 9.85
N TYR A 196 15.04 -9.13 9.85
CA TYR A 196 13.90 -8.23 9.70
C TYR A 196 13.87 -7.14 10.78
N ALA A 197 14.06 -7.49 12.06
CA ALA A 197 14.10 -6.53 13.17
C ALA A 197 15.18 -5.48 12.97
N LEU A 198 16.41 -5.89 12.62
CA LEU A 198 17.49 -4.96 12.28
C LEU A 198 17.11 -4.06 11.10
N SER A 199 16.48 -4.61 10.07
CA SER A 199 16.01 -3.82 8.91
C SER A 199 14.96 -2.77 9.30
N ARG A 200 14.26 -2.92 10.43
CA ARG A 200 13.22 -1.98 10.90
C ARG A 200 13.74 -0.86 11.78
N ILE A 201 14.96 -0.98 12.31
CA ILE A 201 15.62 0.08 13.05
C ILE A 201 15.84 1.29 12.13
N GLN A 202 15.33 2.47 12.51
CA GLN A 202 15.53 3.71 11.75
C GLN A 202 16.78 4.47 12.21
N ASN A 203 17.11 4.40 13.50
CA ASN A 203 18.27 5.06 14.06
C ASN A 203 19.58 4.41 13.55
N ARG A 204 20.30 5.12 12.68
CA ARG A 204 21.55 4.67 12.06
C ARG A 204 22.65 4.39 13.08
N ALA A 205 22.68 5.11 14.21
CA ALA A 205 23.67 4.91 15.25
C ALA A 205 23.57 3.52 15.90
N LEU A 206 22.35 2.97 15.99
CA LEU A 206 22.11 1.62 16.52
C LEU A 206 22.50 0.52 15.53
N LEU A 207 22.49 0.81 14.22
CA LEU A 207 22.89 -0.13 13.18
C LEU A 207 24.39 -0.16 12.92
N TYR A 208 25.09 0.95 13.16
CA TYR A 208 26.51 1.11 12.84
C TYR A 208 27.42 0.03 13.45
N PRO A 209 27.25 -0.39 14.74
CA PRO A 209 28.06 -1.46 15.32
C PRO A 209 27.88 -2.83 14.66
N HIS A 210 26.77 -3.03 13.94
CA HIS A 210 26.37 -4.32 13.39
C HIS A 210 26.69 -4.47 11.90
N ILE A 211 27.40 -3.51 11.29
CA ILE A 211 27.83 -3.58 9.87
C ILE A 211 28.49 -4.93 9.52
N PRO A 212 29.43 -5.51 10.31
CA PRO A 212 30.07 -6.77 9.93
C PRO A 212 29.08 -7.92 9.74
N VAL A 213 28.14 -8.08 10.68
CA VAL A 213 27.11 -9.13 10.61
C VAL A 213 26.12 -8.86 9.47
N LEU A 214 25.78 -7.60 9.21
CA LEU A 214 24.92 -7.23 8.09
C LEU A 214 25.59 -7.53 6.74
N LEU A 215 26.91 -7.37 6.62
CA LEU A 215 27.66 -7.75 5.42
C LEU A 215 27.68 -9.27 5.24
N GLU A 216 27.97 -10.05 6.29
CA GLU A 216 27.88 -11.52 6.26
C GLU A 216 26.47 -11.99 5.84
N ALA A 217 25.42 -11.42 6.44
CA ALA A 217 24.04 -11.75 6.12
C ALA A 217 23.64 -11.37 4.69
N SER A 218 24.28 -10.37 4.08
CA SER A 218 24.02 -9.99 2.69
C SER A 218 24.49 -11.04 1.67
N GLU A 219 25.29 -12.01 2.10
CA GLU A 219 25.80 -13.12 1.30
C GLU A 219 25.11 -14.46 1.64
N SER A 220 24.08 -14.45 2.49
CA SER A 220 23.33 -15.66 2.87
C SER A 220 22.73 -16.38 1.65
N SER A 221 22.60 -17.70 1.74
CA SER A 221 21.89 -18.50 0.74
C SER A 221 20.40 -18.15 0.63
N ASN A 222 19.82 -17.61 1.71
CA ASN A 222 18.43 -17.26 1.81
C ASN A 222 18.13 -15.83 1.30
N PRO A 223 17.24 -15.68 0.30
CA PRO A 223 16.92 -14.37 -0.28
C PRO A 223 16.29 -13.39 0.71
N GLU A 224 15.44 -13.84 1.64
CA GLU A 224 14.80 -12.95 2.62
C GLU A 224 15.84 -12.36 3.60
N VAL A 225 16.85 -13.15 3.99
CA VAL A 225 17.97 -12.69 4.82
C VAL A 225 18.80 -11.65 4.08
N ARG A 226 19.21 -11.96 2.85
CA ARG A 226 19.96 -11.01 2.00
C ARG A 226 19.19 -9.71 1.83
N MET A 227 17.88 -9.81 1.55
CA MET A 227 17.01 -8.66 1.36
C MET A 227 16.97 -7.74 2.58
N HIS A 228 16.72 -8.29 3.77
CA HIS A 228 16.67 -7.50 5.01
C HIS A 228 18.04 -6.91 5.40
N ALA A 229 19.12 -7.66 5.16
CA ALA A 229 20.48 -7.20 5.40
C ALA A 229 20.85 -6.03 4.48
N VAL A 230 20.61 -6.16 3.17
CA VAL A 230 20.83 -5.09 2.17
C VAL A 230 19.95 -3.88 2.47
N PHE A 231 18.71 -4.09 2.92
CA PHE A 231 17.83 -3.01 3.36
C PHE A 231 18.44 -2.21 4.52
N ALA A 232 18.90 -2.90 5.57
CA ALA A 232 19.57 -2.27 6.72
C ALA A 232 20.85 -1.53 6.30
N LEU A 233 21.70 -2.16 5.49
CA LEU A 233 22.94 -1.56 4.96
C LEU A 233 22.67 -0.29 4.15
N SER A 234 21.63 -0.30 3.31
CA SER A 234 21.25 0.85 2.47
C SER A 234 20.85 2.10 3.27
N LYS A 235 20.41 1.94 4.52
CA LYS A 235 20.07 3.07 5.41
C LYS A 235 21.33 3.78 5.92
N LEU A 236 22.42 3.04 6.10
CA LEU A 236 23.69 3.57 6.58
C LEU A 236 24.38 4.41 5.51
N ALA A 237 24.25 4.01 4.24
CA ALA A 237 24.76 4.74 3.08
C ALA A 237 26.26 5.13 3.17
N THR A 238 27.10 4.26 3.78
CA THR A 238 28.53 4.55 3.98
C THR A 238 29.42 3.87 2.92
N PRO A 239 30.66 4.35 2.70
CA PRO A 239 31.61 3.71 1.78
C PRO A 239 31.87 2.23 2.05
N LYS A 240 31.74 1.75 3.29
CA LYS A 240 31.92 0.34 3.64
C LYS A 240 30.76 -0.55 3.17
N THR A 241 29.57 0.03 3.02
CA THR A 241 28.34 -0.72 2.73
C THR A 241 28.00 -0.78 1.24
N ILE A 242 28.57 0.10 0.43
CA ILE A 242 28.16 0.25 -0.97
C ILE A 242 28.44 -1.00 -1.82
N ASN A 243 29.55 -1.70 -1.57
CA ASN A 243 29.90 -2.90 -2.32
C ASN A 243 28.83 -4.00 -2.18
N ALA A 244 28.28 -4.18 -0.98
CA ALA A 244 27.18 -5.12 -0.75
C ALA A 244 25.92 -4.72 -1.54
N VAL A 245 25.59 -3.43 -1.60
CA VAL A 245 24.45 -2.93 -2.39
C VAL A 245 24.70 -3.08 -3.89
N LEU A 246 25.92 -2.83 -4.36
CA LEU A 246 26.30 -3.03 -5.77
C LEU A 246 26.21 -4.51 -6.18
N LEU A 247 26.64 -5.43 -5.32
CA LEU A 247 26.54 -6.86 -5.55
C LEU A 247 25.07 -7.32 -5.54
N ALA A 248 24.29 -6.87 -4.55
CA ALA A 248 22.87 -7.17 -4.43
C ALA A 248 22.04 -6.65 -5.62
N ALA A 249 22.49 -5.62 -6.33
CA ALA A 249 21.83 -5.16 -7.56
C ALA A 249 21.86 -6.23 -8.66
N LYS A 250 22.81 -7.16 -8.62
CA LYS A 250 22.95 -8.31 -9.54
C LYS A 250 22.42 -9.62 -8.96
N ASP A 251 21.66 -9.57 -7.87
CA ASP A 251 21.11 -10.75 -7.21
C ASP A 251 20.15 -11.51 -8.16
N PRO A 252 20.16 -12.86 -8.16
CA PRO A 252 19.20 -13.65 -8.94
C PRO A 252 17.74 -13.44 -8.49
N ASP A 253 17.47 -13.10 -7.24
CA ASP A 253 16.14 -12.71 -6.79
C ASP A 253 15.85 -11.28 -7.25
N TRP A 254 14.86 -11.15 -8.15
CA TRP A 254 14.50 -9.86 -8.74
C TRP A 254 14.10 -8.81 -7.69
N ARG A 255 13.57 -9.23 -6.53
CA ARG A 255 13.13 -8.33 -5.46
C ARG A 255 14.33 -7.65 -4.82
N ILE A 256 15.40 -8.41 -4.60
CA ILE A 256 16.67 -7.92 -4.07
C ILE A 256 17.35 -7.03 -5.10
N SER A 257 17.43 -7.49 -6.36
CA SER A 257 18.02 -6.73 -7.48
C SER A 257 17.33 -5.38 -7.67
N ALA A 258 15.99 -5.36 -7.75
CA ALA A 258 15.21 -4.14 -7.92
C ALA A 258 15.38 -3.18 -6.72
N PHE A 259 15.30 -3.72 -5.50
CA PHE A 259 15.50 -2.92 -4.29
C PHE A 259 16.91 -2.30 -4.23
N ALA A 260 17.94 -3.10 -4.46
CA ALA A 260 19.33 -2.68 -4.42
C ALA A 260 19.63 -1.65 -5.53
N ALA A 261 19.14 -1.88 -6.74
CA ALA A 261 19.24 -0.92 -7.84
C ALA A 261 18.62 0.44 -7.47
N GLN A 262 17.46 0.46 -6.82
CA GLN A 262 16.84 1.68 -6.31
C GLN A 262 17.67 2.32 -5.18
N ALA A 263 18.20 1.51 -4.26
CA ALA A 263 18.96 1.94 -3.11
C ALA A 263 20.29 2.63 -3.46
N LEU A 264 20.89 2.32 -4.62
CA LEU A 264 22.12 2.97 -5.09
C LEU A 264 22.00 4.49 -5.21
N SER A 265 20.79 5.02 -5.47
CA SER A 265 20.53 6.47 -5.46
C SER A 265 20.87 7.14 -4.12
N LYS A 266 20.81 6.44 -3.00
CA LYS A 266 21.15 6.98 -1.67
C LYS A 266 22.64 7.28 -1.51
N TYR A 267 23.50 6.68 -2.35
CA TYR A 267 24.96 6.82 -2.29
C TYR A 267 25.48 7.95 -3.20
N LEU A 268 24.58 8.70 -3.85
CA LEU A 268 24.90 9.76 -4.82
C LEU A 268 25.80 10.87 -4.28
N ASN A 269 25.60 11.29 -3.03
CA ASN A 269 26.34 12.38 -2.39
C ASN A 269 27.62 11.91 -1.68
N SER A 270 28.01 10.63 -1.82
CA SER A 270 29.20 10.11 -1.17
C SER A 270 30.48 10.60 -1.88
N THR A 271 31.50 10.96 -1.09
CA THR A 271 32.72 11.69 -1.50
C THR A 271 33.68 10.94 -2.43
N ARG A 272 33.33 9.75 -2.94
CA ARG A 272 34.16 8.92 -3.81
C ARG A 272 33.38 8.56 -5.07
N GLY A 273 34.05 8.33 -6.20
CA GLY A 273 33.52 8.10 -7.55
C GLY A 273 32.49 6.96 -7.76
N TYR A 274 31.82 6.52 -6.71
CA TYR A 274 30.71 5.58 -6.67
C TYR A 274 29.55 5.97 -7.58
N LYS A 275 29.32 7.26 -7.85
CA LYS A 275 28.33 7.70 -8.85
C LYS A 275 28.57 7.05 -10.22
N SER A 276 29.82 7.01 -10.68
CA SER A 276 30.19 6.37 -11.94
C SER A 276 30.08 4.85 -11.87
N ILE A 277 30.50 4.24 -10.76
CA ILE A 277 30.40 2.78 -10.57
C ILE A 277 28.93 2.32 -10.55
N ALA A 278 28.07 3.01 -9.80
CA ALA A 278 26.64 2.76 -9.76
C ALA A 278 26.01 2.93 -11.16
N ALA A 279 26.38 3.98 -11.91
CA ALA A 279 25.89 4.19 -13.27
C ALA A 279 26.26 3.03 -14.20
N LYS A 280 27.48 2.50 -14.10
CA LYS A 280 27.90 1.32 -14.87
C LYS A 280 27.09 0.07 -14.52
N VAL A 281 26.92 -0.22 -13.23
CA VAL A 281 26.12 -1.38 -12.77
C VAL A 281 24.66 -1.27 -13.20
N ILE A 282 24.06 -0.08 -13.06
CA ILE A 282 22.68 0.17 -13.52
C ILE A 282 22.57 0.04 -15.04
N THR A 283 23.56 0.51 -15.79
CA THR A 283 23.59 0.37 -17.25
C THR A 283 23.71 -1.09 -17.68
N GLU A 284 24.54 -1.87 -17.00
CA GLU A 284 24.66 -3.32 -17.21
C GLU A 284 23.35 -4.05 -16.92
N LEU A 285 22.67 -3.73 -15.82
CA LEU A 285 21.36 -4.31 -15.49
C LEU A 285 20.28 -3.93 -16.51
N LEU A 286 20.28 -2.70 -17.02
CA LEU A 286 19.40 -2.29 -18.13
C LEU A 286 19.70 -3.05 -19.43
N ALA A 287 20.93 -3.54 -19.61
CA ALA A 287 21.32 -4.32 -20.76
C ALA A 287 20.86 -5.78 -20.65
N THR A 288 20.99 -6.39 -19.46
CA THR A 288 20.83 -7.83 -19.25
C THR A 288 19.48 -8.25 -18.68
N SER A 289 18.83 -7.42 -17.87
CA SER A 289 17.57 -7.79 -17.21
C SER A 289 16.37 -7.71 -18.16
N THR A 290 15.45 -8.66 -17.98
CA THR A 290 14.13 -8.68 -18.62
C THR A 290 12.99 -8.43 -17.63
N HIS A 291 13.28 -8.41 -16.31
CA HIS A 291 12.26 -8.30 -15.28
C HIS A 291 11.74 -6.86 -15.18
N PRO A 292 10.42 -6.62 -15.28
CA PRO A 292 9.86 -5.27 -15.37
C PRO A 292 10.20 -4.41 -14.14
N HIS A 293 10.12 -4.97 -12.94
CA HIS A 293 10.46 -4.27 -11.71
C HIS A 293 11.95 -3.89 -11.56
N VAL A 294 12.87 -4.72 -12.07
CA VAL A 294 14.30 -4.40 -12.06
C VAL A 294 14.59 -3.28 -13.07
N LEU A 295 13.99 -3.37 -14.27
CA LEU A 295 14.10 -2.31 -15.27
C LEU A 295 13.51 -0.98 -14.76
N ASP A 296 12.35 -1.01 -14.11
CA ASP A 296 11.72 0.16 -13.50
C ASP A 296 12.64 0.83 -12.46
N ALA A 297 13.23 0.02 -11.56
CA ALA A 297 14.18 0.50 -10.57
C ALA A 297 15.44 1.11 -11.21
N CYS A 298 15.98 0.46 -12.24
CA CYS A 298 17.14 0.96 -12.97
C CYS A 298 16.87 2.30 -13.67
N LEU A 299 15.72 2.45 -14.32
CA LEU A 299 15.30 3.70 -14.97
C LEU A 299 15.15 4.85 -13.97
N ASN A 300 14.50 4.59 -12.83
CA ASN A 300 14.36 5.58 -11.76
C ASN A 300 15.74 6.01 -11.22
N THR A 301 16.63 5.05 -10.95
CA THR A 301 17.98 5.34 -10.43
C THR A 301 18.84 6.07 -11.46
N LEU A 302 18.86 5.62 -12.71
CA LEU A 302 19.65 6.25 -13.77
C LEU A 302 19.25 7.71 -13.99
N SER A 303 17.95 8.01 -13.89
CA SER A 303 17.43 9.38 -13.99
C SER A 303 18.01 10.31 -12.92
N LEU A 304 18.34 9.78 -11.75
CA LEU A 304 18.98 10.53 -10.65
C LEU A 304 20.51 10.57 -10.79
N LEU A 305 21.10 9.52 -11.35
CA LEU A 305 22.55 9.41 -11.54
C LEU A 305 23.08 10.38 -12.60
N THR A 306 22.29 10.86 -13.57
CA THR A 306 22.74 11.84 -14.59
C THR A 306 24.18 11.60 -15.09
N PRO A 307 24.49 10.38 -15.58
CA PRO A 307 25.85 10.04 -15.98
C PRO A 307 26.32 10.91 -17.15
N HIS A 308 27.61 11.24 -17.14
CA HIS A 308 28.21 12.05 -18.21
C HIS A 308 28.43 11.25 -19.50
N ASP A 309 28.54 9.92 -19.41
CA ASP A 309 28.68 9.04 -20.56
C ASP A 309 27.31 8.64 -21.15
N THR A 310 27.31 8.27 -22.43
CA THR A 310 26.09 7.89 -23.17
C THR A 310 25.86 6.39 -23.22
N LEU A 311 26.51 5.61 -22.34
CA LEU A 311 26.50 4.13 -22.41
C LEU A 311 25.09 3.53 -22.23
N ALA A 312 24.21 4.19 -21.48
CA ALA A 312 22.84 3.73 -21.30
C ALA A 312 21.90 4.05 -22.48
N VAL A 313 22.26 4.98 -23.36
CA VAL A 313 21.39 5.47 -24.45
C VAL A 313 20.92 4.34 -25.39
N PRO A 314 21.77 3.40 -25.86
CA PRO A 314 21.32 2.29 -26.69
C PRO A 314 20.25 1.42 -26.00
N HIS A 315 20.42 1.17 -24.70
CA HIS A 315 19.48 0.36 -23.92
C HIS A 315 18.15 1.09 -23.68
N LEU A 316 18.20 2.40 -23.42
CA LEU A 316 17.00 3.23 -23.33
C LEU A 316 16.22 3.24 -24.67
N ARG A 317 16.92 3.37 -25.80
CA ARG A 317 16.31 3.29 -27.14
C ARG A 317 15.66 1.93 -27.42
N ARG A 318 16.24 0.84 -26.92
CA ARG A 318 15.62 -0.49 -26.98
C ARG A 318 14.33 -0.52 -26.17
N LEU A 319 14.32 0.02 -24.94
CA LEU A 319 13.15 0.06 -24.06
C LEU A 319 12.03 0.95 -24.59
N LEU A 320 12.32 1.98 -25.39
CA LEU A 320 11.30 2.74 -26.13
C LEU A 320 10.48 1.88 -27.11
N LYS A 321 10.96 0.69 -27.48
CA LYS A 321 10.25 -0.28 -28.32
C LYS A 321 9.63 -1.43 -27.53
N SER A 322 9.71 -1.39 -26.18
CA SER A 322 9.12 -2.41 -25.32
C SER A 322 7.62 -2.53 -25.54
N PRO A 323 7.00 -3.72 -25.46
CA PRO A 323 5.53 -3.86 -25.49
C PRO A 323 4.85 -3.18 -24.29
N SER A 324 5.53 -3.08 -23.14
CA SER A 324 4.98 -2.40 -21.96
C SER A 324 4.98 -0.87 -22.16
N VAL A 325 3.79 -0.26 -22.10
CA VAL A 325 3.60 1.20 -22.16
C VAL A 325 4.37 1.90 -21.04
N ARG A 326 4.36 1.33 -19.83
CA ARG A 326 5.03 1.89 -18.65
C ARG A 326 6.54 2.01 -18.84
N LEU A 327 7.20 0.93 -19.23
CA LEU A 327 8.64 0.93 -19.52
C LEU A 327 9.01 1.91 -20.65
N ARG A 328 8.19 2.01 -21.71
CA ARG A 328 8.41 3.03 -22.76
C ARG A 328 8.37 4.44 -22.18
N ASN A 329 7.34 4.76 -21.39
CA ASN A 329 7.17 6.07 -20.77
C ASN A 329 8.35 6.40 -19.84
N LYS A 330 8.75 5.45 -18.98
CA LYS A 330 9.87 5.64 -18.05
C LYS A 330 11.22 5.77 -18.77
N ALA A 331 11.48 4.95 -19.78
CA ALA A 331 12.72 5.05 -20.56
C ALA A 331 12.84 6.42 -21.23
N MET A 332 11.72 6.96 -21.73
CA MET A 332 11.67 8.30 -22.28
C MET A 332 11.91 9.39 -21.22
N GLN A 333 11.25 9.31 -20.07
CA GLN A 333 11.51 10.23 -18.94
C GLN A 333 12.98 10.20 -18.51
N THR A 334 13.59 9.01 -18.44
CA THR A 334 15.01 8.85 -18.14
C THR A 334 15.90 9.47 -19.21
N LEU A 335 15.60 9.29 -20.50
CA LEU A 335 16.32 9.95 -21.59
C LEU A 335 16.27 11.46 -21.45
N VAL A 336 15.11 12.02 -21.15
CA VAL A 336 14.96 13.47 -21.01
C VAL A 336 15.76 14.01 -19.82
N ARG A 337 15.70 13.35 -18.67
CA ARG A 337 16.38 13.80 -17.45
C ARG A 337 17.89 13.60 -17.48
N ALA A 338 18.34 12.43 -17.92
CA ALA A 338 19.76 12.08 -17.93
C ALA A 338 20.48 12.53 -19.22
N TYR A 339 19.76 12.66 -20.35
CA TYR A 339 20.32 12.87 -21.69
C TYR A 339 19.51 13.87 -22.54
N PRO A 340 19.26 15.10 -22.06
CA PRO A 340 18.30 16.04 -22.68
C PRO A 340 18.57 16.33 -24.17
N ARG A 341 19.83 16.55 -24.56
CA ARG A 341 20.22 16.79 -25.97
C ARG A 341 19.93 15.59 -26.89
N VAL A 342 20.02 14.37 -26.37
CA VAL A 342 19.70 13.16 -27.13
C VAL A 342 18.19 13.00 -27.23
N ALA A 343 17.47 13.27 -26.15
CA ALA A 343 16.02 13.21 -26.10
C ALA A 343 15.37 14.22 -27.05
N GLU A 344 15.84 15.46 -27.08
CA GLU A 344 15.37 16.53 -27.97
C GLU A 344 15.39 16.08 -29.45
N LYS A 345 16.54 15.62 -29.94
CA LYS A 345 16.70 15.15 -31.33
C LYS A 345 15.79 13.96 -31.67
N LEU A 346 15.54 13.07 -30.70
CA LEU A 346 14.65 11.93 -30.88
C LEU A 346 13.19 12.36 -30.90
N LEU A 347 12.80 13.30 -30.02
CA LEU A 347 11.42 13.75 -29.87
C LEU A 347 10.96 14.60 -31.05
N LEU A 348 11.80 15.54 -31.54
CA LEU A 348 11.50 16.32 -32.74
C LEU A 348 11.24 15.41 -33.95
N LYS A 349 12.10 14.41 -34.17
CA LYS A 349 11.97 13.47 -35.29
C LYS A 349 10.70 12.63 -35.23
N GLU A 350 10.22 12.31 -34.03
CA GLU A 350 9.10 11.40 -33.83
C GLU A 350 7.75 12.16 -33.79
N ILE A 351 7.75 13.41 -33.30
CA ILE A 351 6.61 14.34 -33.43
C ILE A 351 6.29 14.60 -34.90
N ASP A 352 7.31 14.83 -35.74
CA ASP A 352 7.14 15.03 -37.19
C ASP A 352 6.53 13.82 -37.91
N ARG A 353 6.63 12.63 -37.30
CA ARG A 353 6.09 11.37 -37.85
C ARG A 353 4.66 11.05 -37.43
N LYS A 354 4.02 11.93 -36.64
CA LYS A 354 2.63 11.79 -36.16
C LYS A 354 2.34 10.47 -35.42
N THR A 355 3.34 9.88 -34.77
CA THR A 355 3.15 8.71 -33.91
C THR A 355 2.64 9.18 -32.54
N ASP A 356 1.33 9.18 -32.36
CA ASP A 356 0.65 9.61 -31.13
C ASP A 356 0.84 8.58 -30.00
N THR A 357 2.04 8.49 -29.42
CA THR A 357 2.27 7.62 -28.25
C THR A 357 2.27 8.43 -26.94
N PRO A 358 1.59 7.97 -25.87
CA PRO A 358 1.63 8.59 -24.55
C PRO A 358 3.04 8.86 -23.99
N ALA A 359 4.03 8.06 -24.41
CA ALA A 359 5.44 8.21 -24.03
C ALA A 359 6.06 9.51 -24.55
N MET A 360 5.80 9.87 -25.81
CA MET A 360 6.30 11.11 -26.42
C MET A 360 5.65 12.33 -25.79
N LEU A 361 4.37 12.22 -25.42
CA LEU A 361 3.61 13.28 -24.78
C LEU A 361 4.08 13.61 -23.36
N ALA A 362 4.42 12.59 -22.57
CA ALA A 362 5.05 12.80 -21.26
C ALA A 362 6.46 13.41 -21.39
N ALA A 363 7.16 13.11 -22.47
CA ALA A 363 8.52 13.59 -22.73
C ALA A 363 8.59 15.08 -23.09
N VAL A 364 7.57 15.57 -23.79
CA VAL A 364 7.39 16.99 -24.14
C VAL A 364 7.32 17.87 -22.89
N GLY A 365 6.70 17.40 -21.80
CA GLY A 365 6.70 18.09 -20.49
C GLY A 365 8.07 18.09 -19.82
N GLU A 366 8.66 16.92 -19.69
CA GLU A 366 9.97 16.79 -19.04
C GLU A 366 11.07 17.57 -19.79
N LEU A 367 11.03 17.63 -21.14
CA LEU A 367 12.01 18.37 -21.95
C LEU A 367 11.93 19.86 -21.65
N ALA A 368 10.72 20.38 -21.56
CA ALA A 368 10.46 21.78 -21.29
C ALA A 368 10.98 22.21 -19.91
N ILE A 369 11.02 21.29 -18.93
CA ILE A 369 11.65 21.53 -17.62
C ILE A 369 13.18 21.39 -17.68
N ALA A 370 13.70 20.40 -18.42
CA ALA A 370 15.07 19.93 -18.28
C ALA A 370 16.15 20.95 -18.69
N ASN A 371 15.80 22.03 -19.40
CA ASN A 371 16.79 23.03 -19.80
C ASN A 371 16.18 24.44 -19.89
N GLN A 372 16.70 25.38 -19.10
CA GLN A 372 16.23 26.78 -19.07
C GLN A 372 16.47 27.51 -20.41
N GLU A 373 17.50 27.11 -21.18
CA GLU A 373 17.80 27.69 -22.50
C GLU A 373 16.89 27.17 -23.62
N ILE A 374 16.42 25.92 -23.55
CA ILE A 374 15.49 25.32 -24.55
C ILE A 374 14.06 25.83 -24.36
N ASN A 375 13.78 26.42 -23.19
CA ASN A 375 12.44 26.82 -22.77
C ASN A 375 11.82 27.88 -23.69
N LEU A 376 12.60 28.81 -24.24
CA LEU A 376 12.05 29.87 -25.12
C LEU A 376 11.74 29.37 -26.55
N ASP A 377 12.59 28.50 -27.11
CA ASP A 377 12.41 27.99 -28.48
C ASP A 377 11.25 26.99 -28.60
N PHE A 378 10.88 26.34 -27.49
CA PHE A 378 9.80 25.36 -27.45
C PHE A 378 8.41 25.97 -27.12
N MET A 379 8.37 27.18 -26.55
CA MET A 379 7.11 27.87 -26.18
C MET A 379 6.15 28.11 -27.36
N PRO A 380 6.59 28.50 -28.58
CA PRO A 380 5.70 28.66 -29.72
C PRO A 380 5.00 27.35 -30.11
N TRP A 381 5.73 26.23 -30.10
CA TRP A 381 5.15 24.91 -30.37
C TRP A 381 4.10 24.55 -29.31
N LEU A 382 4.43 24.75 -28.03
CA LEU A 382 3.49 24.53 -26.94
C LEU A 382 2.23 25.39 -27.13
N TYR A 383 2.38 26.68 -27.49
CA TYR A 383 1.26 27.62 -27.69
C TYR A 383 0.26 27.12 -28.74
N GLU A 384 0.77 26.70 -29.90
CA GLU A 384 -0.05 26.22 -31.02
C GLU A 384 -0.81 24.94 -30.67
N HIS A 385 -0.22 24.09 -29.82
CA HIS A 385 -0.74 22.74 -29.53
C HIS A 385 -1.60 22.66 -28.27
N VAL A 386 -1.76 23.73 -27.47
CA VAL A 386 -2.70 23.77 -26.33
C VAL A 386 -4.15 23.48 -26.76
N ASN A 387 -4.51 23.83 -28.00
CA ASN A 387 -5.84 23.60 -28.55
C ASN A 387 -5.87 22.48 -29.60
N ASP A 388 -4.88 21.59 -29.64
CA ASP A 388 -4.86 20.46 -30.58
C ASP A 388 -6.13 19.61 -30.43
N ASP A 389 -6.71 19.16 -31.54
CA ASP A 389 -7.92 18.33 -31.51
C ASP A 389 -7.65 16.94 -30.94
N ARG A 390 -6.39 16.50 -30.92
CA ARG A 390 -5.92 15.32 -30.20
C ARG A 390 -5.79 15.66 -28.72
N LYS A 391 -6.76 15.17 -27.92
CA LYS A 391 -6.87 15.40 -26.46
C LYS A 391 -5.54 15.23 -25.72
N GLN A 392 -4.73 14.25 -26.11
CA GLN A 392 -3.49 13.91 -25.41
C GLN A 392 -2.37 14.93 -25.69
N ILE A 393 -2.30 15.50 -26.90
CA ILE A 393 -1.32 16.56 -27.25
C ILE A 393 -1.70 17.88 -26.60
N ALA A 394 -2.97 18.26 -26.65
CA ALA A 394 -3.48 19.41 -25.93
C ALA A 394 -3.15 19.32 -24.43
N THR A 395 -3.34 18.14 -23.83
CA THR A 395 -3.01 17.87 -22.43
C THR A 395 -1.51 18.01 -22.15
N ALA A 396 -0.65 17.42 -22.99
CA ALA A 396 0.79 17.48 -22.81
C ALA A 396 1.32 18.91 -22.97
N ALA A 397 0.89 19.61 -24.01
CA ALA A 397 1.26 21.00 -24.26
C ALA A 397 0.84 21.89 -23.07
N LEU A 398 -0.39 21.72 -22.56
CA LEU A 398 -0.89 22.42 -21.37
C LEU A 398 -0.04 22.14 -20.13
N ASN A 399 0.29 20.86 -19.87
CA ASN A 399 1.12 20.45 -18.74
C ASN A 399 2.52 21.08 -18.80
N SER A 400 3.18 21.03 -19.97
CA SER A 400 4.48 21.66 -20.18
C SER A 400 4.41 23.17 -19.96
N TRP A 401 3.36 23.83 -20.49
CA TRP A 401 3.13 25.27 -20.29
C TRP A 401 3.12 25.68 -18.81
N GLY A 402 2.42 24.92 -17.95
CA GLY A 402 2.38 25.20 -16.51
C GLY A 402 3.73 25.03 -15.82
N GLN A 403 4.59 24.14 -16.32
CA GLN A 403 5.93 23.95 -15.78
C GLN A 403 6.90 25.03 -16.27
N CYS A 404 6.83 25.41 -17.55
CA CYS A 404 7.56 26.55 -18.12
C CYS A 404 7.23 27.85 -17.38
N TRP A 405 5.94 28.07 -17.03
CA TRP A 405 5.49 29.21 -16.23
C TRP A 405 6.24 29.33 -14.92
N ASN A 406 6.41 28.23 -14.19
CA ASN A 406 7.10 28.25 -12.90
C ASN A 406 8.56 28.66 -13.03
N VAL A 407 9.23 28.23 -14.09
CA VAL A 407 10.62 28.60 -14.40
C VAL A 407 10.68 30.07 -14.84
N TYR A 408 9.85 30.48 -15.80
CA TYR A 408 9.79 31.84 -16.32
C TYR A 408 9.49 32.87 -15.22
N ARG A 409 8.53 32.58 -14.33
CA ARG A 409 8.21 33.38 -13.14
C ARG A 409 9.41 33.54 -12.23
N ASN A 410 10.10 32.45 -11.87
CA ASN A 410 11.29 32.51 -11.00
C ASN A 410 12.45 33.30 -11.63
N THR A 411 12.56 33.33 -12.95
CA THR A 411 13.60 34.06 -13.68
C THR A 411 13.24 35.55 -13.91
N MET A 412 11.95 35.87 -14.11
CA MET A 412 11.46 37.22 -14.43
C MET A 412 10.96 38.03 -13.23
N ALA A 413 10.69 37.38 -12.08
CA ALA A 413 10.27 38.02 -10.84
C ALA A 413 11.36 38.97 -10.33
N GLY A 414 11.18 40.27 -10.58
CA GLY A 414 12.15 41.32 -10.26
C GLY A 414 12.56 42.19 -11.46
N SER A 415 12.17 41.81 -12.68
CA SER A 415 12.36 42.66 -13.87
C SER A 415 11.26 43.71 -14.01
N SER A 416 11.61 44.91 -14.51
CA SER A 416 10.67 46.00 -14.79
C SER A 416 9.68 45.71 -15.94
N TYR A 417 9.84 44.57 -16.61
CA TYR A 417 8.98 44.11 -17.71
C TYR A 417 7.89 43.13 -17.23
N TRP A 418 7.87 42.78 -15.95
CA TRP A 418 6.87 41.88 -15.40
C TRP A 418 5.55 42.62 -15.16
N THR A 419 4.49 42.24 -15.89
CA THR A 419 3.11 42.58 -15.53
C THR A 419 2.38 41.33 -15.05
N PRO A 420 1.58 41.38 -13.96
CA PRO A 420 0.81 40.23 -13.47
C PRO A 420 -0.26 39.70 -14.45
N THR A 421 -0.41 40.35 -15.61
CA THR A 421 -1.52 40.23 -16.54
C THR A 421 -1.06 39.93 -17.97
N ASP A 422 0.06 39.24 -18.17
CA ASP A 422 0.50 38.87 -19.54
C ASP A 422 -0.67 38.18 -20.28
N THR A 423 -1.30 38.95 -21.17
CA THR A 423 -2.61 38.67 -21.80
C THR A 423 -2.57 37.42 -22.67
N LEU A 424 -1.37 37.03 -23.09
CA LEU A 424 -1.09 35.77 -23.76
C LEU A 424 -1.41 34.57 -22.85
N PHE A 425 -1.06 34.66 -21.56
CA PHE A 425 -1.14 33.57 -20.58
C PHE A 425 -2.58 33.38 -20.07
N GLU A 426 -3.25 34.47 -19.70
CA GLU A 426 -4.67 34.44 -19.35
C GLU A 426 -5.54 34.00 -20.54
N GLY A 427 -5.17 34.42 -21.76
CA GLY A 427 -5.83 34.03 -23.00
C GLY A 427 -5.70 32.54 -23.33
N VAL A 428 -4.56 31.91 -23.07
CA VAL A 428 -4.33 30.46 -23.28
C VAL A 428 -5.12 29.63 -22.28
N LEU A 429 -5.10 30.02 -20.99
CA LEU A 429 -5.83 29.34 -19.92
C LEU A 429 -7.35 29.40 -20.11
N LEU A 430 -7.88 30.58 -20.41
CA LEU A 430 -9.30 30.78 -20.64
C LEU A 430 -9.77 30.12 -21.94
N ARG A 431 -8.94 30.07 -23.00
CA ARG A 431 -9.25 29.32 -24.24
C ARG A 431 -9.26 27.81 -23.99
N ALA A 432 -8.29 27.28 -23.26
CA ALA A 432 -8.20 25.86 -22.93
C ALA A 432 -9.41 25.42 -22.10
N LEU A 433 -9.77 26.17 -21.05
CA LEU A 433 -10.96 25.92 -20.22
C LEU A 433 -12.25 25.94 -21.05
N LYS A 434 -12.45 26.95 -21.91
CA LYS A 434 -13.68 27.08 -22.74
C LYS A 434 -13.81 26.00 -23.81
N LYS A 435 -12.72 25.60 -24.48
CA LYS A 435 -12.77 24.56 -25.53
C LYS A 435 -12.95 23.16 -24.92
N HIS A 436 -12.32 22.89 -23.78
CA HIS A 436 -12.43 21.61 -23.09
C HIS A 436 -13.77 21.45 -22.35
N SER A 437 -14.36 22.53 -21.81
CA SER A 437 -15.70 22.50 -21.20
C SER A 437 -16.82 22.28 -22.22
N ALA A 438 -16.67 22.78 -23.45
CA ALA A 438 -17.65 22.60 -24.52
C ALA A 438 -17.78 21.15 -25.04
N LYS A 439 -16.78 20.28 -24.79
CA LYS A 439 -16.75 18.89 -25.30
C LYS A 439 -17.27 17.84 -24.29
N LYS A 440 -17.90 18.22 -23.17
CA LYS A 440 -18.43 17.33 -22.10
C LYS A 440 -17.44 16.35 -21.44
N THR A 441 -16.18 16.26 -21.87
CA THR A 441 -15.14 15.37 -21.29
C THR A 441 -13.74 16.00 -21.37
N PRO A 442 -13.46 17.04 -20.59
CA PRO A 442 -12.13 17.63 -20.52
C PRO A 442 -11.10 16.63 -19.96
N SER A 443 -9.81 16.91 -20.15
CA SER A 443 -8.74 16.03 -19.68
C SER A 443 -8.43 16.32 -18.21
N PRO A 444 -8.44 15.33 -17.29
CA PRO A 444 -8.06 15.54 -15.89
C PRO A 444 -6.68 16.19 -15.75
N ALA A 445 -5.71 15.83 -16.59
CA ALA A 445 -4.39 16.43 -16.55
C ALA A 445 -4.37 17.90 -17.02
N ALA A 446 -5.23 18.28 -17.97
CA ALA A 446 -5.41 19.68 -18.34
C ALA A 446 -5.99 20.47 -17.16
N VAL A 447 -7.00 19.91 -16.47
CA VAL A 447 -7.59 20.51 -15.27
C VAL A 447 -6.53 20.65 -14.18
N LYS A 448 -5.74 19.62 -13.88
CA LYS A 448 -4.63 19.66 -12.91
C LYS A 448 -3.65 20.81 -13.18
N THR A 449 -3.27 21.02 -14.43
CA THR A 449 -2.30 22.06 -14.77
C THR A 449 -2.91 23.44 -14.69
N ILE A 450 -4.14 23.59 -15.18
CA ILE A 450 -4.91 24.82 -15.02
C ILE A 450 -5.04 25.16 -13.53
N SER A 451 -5.49 24.21 -12.71
CA SER A 451 -5.55 24.25 -11.26
C SER A 451 -4.26 24.70 -10.56
N ALA A 452 -3.11 24.13 -10.95
CA ALA A 452 -1.80 24.50 -10.39
C ALA A 452 -1.43 25.94 -10.72
N ILE A 453 -1.72 26.39 -11.94
CA ILE A 453 -1.48 27.78 -12.36
C ILE A 453 -2.44 28.72 -11.63
N LEU A 454 -3.71 28.35 -11.49
CA LEU A 454 -4.74 29.13 -10.80
C LEU A 454 -4.50 29.28 -9.30
N SER A 455 -3.64 28.45 -8.72
CA SER A 455 -3.23 28.51 -7.32
C SER A 455 -2.09 29.52 -7.05
N ASP A 456 -1.59 30.19 -8.09
CA ASP A 456 -0.49 31.16 -8.01
C ASP A 456 -0.95 32.47 -7.33
N GLU A 457 -0.16 32.94 -6.34
CA GLU A 457 -0.52 34.10 -5.50
C GLU A 457 -0.57 35.43 -6.25
N PHE A 458 0.08 35.50 -7.41
CA PHE A 458 0.13 36.70 -8.25
C PHE A 458 -1.12 36.86 -9.14
N LEU A 459 -2.01 35.87 -9.16
CA LEU A 459 -3.24 35.87 -9.94
C LEU A 459 -4.44 36.49 -9.17
N PRO A 460 -5.33 37.27 -9.82
CA PRO A 460 -6.51 37.86 -9.18
C PRO A 460 -7.54 36.83 -8.65
N LYS A 461 -7.40 36.45 -7.38
CA LYS A 461 -8.13 35.38 -6.68
C LYS A 461 -9.65 35.34 -6.87
N LYS A 462 -10.34 36.50 -6.83
CA LYS A 462 -11.81 36.59 -6.99
C LYS A 462 -12.31 36.16 -8.37
N LYS A 463 -11.54 36.40 -9.44
CA LYS A 463 -11.93 36.04 -10.81
C LYS A 463 -11.83 34.53 -11.02
N TYR A 464 -10.86 33.89 -10.36
CA TYR A 464 -10.60 32.45 -10.49
C TYR A 464 -11.48 31.59 -9.60
N LEU A 465 -11.89 32.08 -8.42
CA LEU A 465 -12.87 31.40 -7.58
C LEU A 465 -14.17 31.10 -8.34
N LYS A 466 -14.65 32.09 -9.12
CA LYS A 466 -15.86 31.92 -9.96
C LYS A 466 -15.67 30.82 -11.00
N VAL A 467 -14.53 30.82 -11.69
CA VAL A 467 -14.20 29.82 -12.73
C VAL A 467 -14.06 28.41 -12.15
N LEU A 468 -13.42 28.26 -10.99
CA LEU A 468 -13.28 26.97 -10.31
C LEU A 468 -14.61 26.44 -9.78
N SER A 469 -15.48 27.33 -9.27
CA SER A 469 -16.83 26.95 -8.83
C SER A 469 -17.70 26.47 -9.99
N GLU A 470 -17.70 27.20 -11.11
CA GLU A 470 -18.44 26.81 -12.32
C GLU A 470 -17.93 25.48 -12.89
N ALA A 471 -16.60 25.27 -12.89
CA ALA A 471 -16.02 24.00 -13.28
C ALA A 471 -16.48 22.87 -12.34
N LEU A 472 -16.38 23.05 -11.02
CA LEU A 472 -16.79 22.05 -10.03
C LEU A 472 -18.24 21.61 -10.22
N ASP A 473 -19.17 22.54 -10.38
CA ASP A 473 -20.58 22.23 -10.58
C ASP A 473 -20.81 21.45 -11.89
N MET A 474 -20.14 21.84 -12.98
CA MET A 474 -20.23 21.11 -14.25
C MET A 474 -19.70 19.66 -14.15
N PHE A 475 -18.63 19.43 -13.40
CA PHE A 475 -18.06 18.09 -13.23
C PHE A 475 -18.80 17.25 -12.21
N ALA A 476 -19.42 17.88 -11.21
CA ALA A 476 -20.35 17.23 -10.31
C ALA A 476 -21.54 16.65 -11.09
N ASP A 477 -22.08 17.41 -12.05
CA ASP A 477 -23.16 16.96 -12.93
C ASP A 477 -22.73 15.84 -13.90
N ALA A 478 -21.45 15.84 -14.31
CA ALA A 478 -20.87 14.79 -15.14
C ALA A 478 -20.37 13.56 -14.34
N GLU A 479 -20.47 13.60 -13.01
CA GLU A 479 -19.99 12.57 -12.08
C GLU A 479 -18.49 12.21 -12.22
N ASP A 480 -17.66 13.17 -12.65
CA ASP A 480 -16.21 12.97 -12.81
C ASP A 480 -15.46 13.19 -11.48
N VAL A 481 -15.38 12.14 -10.67
CA VAL A 481 -14.76 12.15 -9.34
C VAL A 481 -13.32 12.65 -9.36
N SER A 482 -12.49 12.18 -10.30
CA SER A 482 -11.06 12.52 -10.37
C SER A 482 -10.86 14.02 -10.58
N THR A 483 -11.66 14.61 -11.46
CA THR A 483 -11.60 16.05 -11.75
C THR A 483 -12.13 16.89 -10.59
N ILE A 484 -13.20 16.45 -9.92
CA ILE A 484 -13.73 17.10 -8.71
C ILE A 484 -12.66 17.18 -7.61
N LEU A 485 -11.92 16.10 -7.37
CA LEU A 485 -10.84 16.06 -6.36
C LEU A 485 -9.76 17.12 -6.63
N GLN A 486 -9.32 17.25 -7.88
CA GLN A 486 -8.27 18.19 -8.26
C GLN A 486 -8.75 19.65 -8.15
N LEU A 487 -10.00 19.92 -8.55
CA LEU A 487 -10.57 21.26 -8.43
C LEU A 487 -10.77 21.65 -6.96
N LEU A 488 -11.15 20.72 -6.08
CA LEU A 488 -11.20 20.96 -4.63
C LEU A 488 -9.81 21.28 -4.06
N GLU A 489 -8.78 20.52 -4.42
CA GLU A 489 -7.40 20.81 -4.01
C GLU A 489 -6.96 22.23 -4.42
N SER A 490 -7.38 22.67 -5.62
CA SER A 490 -7.11 24.01 -6.14
C SER A 490 -7.82 25.10 -5.34
N LEU A 491 -9.08 24.88 -5.00
CA LEU A 491 -9.83 25.77 -4.11
C LEU A 491 -9.13 25.93 -2.76
N GLY A 492 -8.57 24.84 -2.21
CA GLY A 492 -7.81 24.88 -0.96
C GLY A 492 -6.55 25.72 -1.05
N ASN A 493 -5.81 25.61 -2.16
CA ASN A 493 -4.57 26.36 -2.36
C ASN A 493 -4.79 27.87 -2.49
N LEU A 494 -5.95 28.32 -2.96
CA LEU A 494 -6.31 29.75 -2.98
C LEU A 494 -6.35 30.36 -1.57
N LYS A 495 -6.63 29.56 -0.55
CA LYS A 495 -6.81 29.97 0.86
C LYS A 495 -7.83 31.10 1.03
N GLU A 496 -8.83 31.13 0.15
CA GLU A 496 -9.86 32.16 0.13
C GLU A 496 -11.07 31.73 0.95
N LYS A 497 -11.37 32.46 2.03
CA LYS A 497 -12.53 32.15 2.90
C LYS A 497 -13.87 32.22 2.15
N SER A 498 -13.93 32.95 1.04
CA SER A 498 -15.10 33.03 0.17
C SER A 498 -15.41 31.72 -0.58
N SER A 499 -14.49 30.75 -0.59
CA SER A 499 -14.69 29.41 -1.17
C SER A 499 -15.45 28.44 -0.27
N VAL A 500 -15.60 28.75 1.04
CA VAL A 500 -16.20 27.85 2.04
C VAL A 500 -17.58 27.32 1.63
N PRO A 501 -18.53 28.15 1.14
CA PRO A 501 -19.84 27.64 0.73
C PRO A 501 -19.79 26.64 -0.43
N VAL A 502 -18.80 26.80 -1.33
CA VAL A 502 -18.56 25.86 -2.44
C VAL A 502 -18.02 24.55 -1.88
N ILE A 503 -17.05 24.60 -0.96
CA ILE A 503 -16.43 23.42 -0.34
C ILE A 503 -17.45 22.61 0.47
N GLU A 504 -18.32 23.27 1.23
CA GLU A 504 -19.34 22.61 2.08
C GLU A 504 -20.30 21.73 1.29
N LYS A 505 -20.64 22.10 0.05
CA LYS A 505 -21.44 21.28 -0.87
C LYS A 505 -20.82 19.90 -1.09
N TYR A 506 -19.49 19.82 -1.11
CA TYR A 506 -18.76 18.59 -1.41
C TYR A 506 -18.38 17.76 -0.16
N ILE A 507 -18.52 18.31 1.05
CA ILE A 507 -18.36 17.56 2.31
C ILE A 507 -19.40 16.43 2.43
N TYR A 508 -20.57 16.61 1.81
CA TYR A 508 -21.66 15.62 1.80
C TYR A 508 -21.85 14.94 0.44
N TYR A 509 -20.84 15.04 -0.44
CA TYR A 509 -20.90 14.42 -1.76
C TYR A 509 -21.05 12.88 -1.64
N LYS A 510 -21.66 12.23 -2.64
CA LYS A 510 -21.93 10.78 -2.60
C LYS A 510 -20.64 9.92 -2.57
N ASP A 511 -19.59 10.36 -3.26
CA ASP A 511 -18.28 9.72 -3.29
C ASP A 511 -17.44 10.04 -2.03
N LEU A 512 -16.81 9.02 -1.43
CA LEU A 512 -16.04 9.16 -0.18
C LEU A 512 -14.78 9.99 -0.35
N SER A 513 -14.11 9.86 -1.49
CA SER A 513 -12.84 10.55 -1.74
C SER A 513 -13.08 12.04 -1.90
N VAL A 514 -14.17 12.41 -2.58
CA VAL A 514 -14.60 13.82 -2.68
C VAL A 514 -14.89 14.39 -1.29
N ARG A 515 -15.58 13.66 -0.42
CA ARG A 515 -15.84 14.12 0.96
C ARG A 515 -14.56 14.31 1.77
N ARG A 516 -13.62 13.35 1.68
CA ARG A 516 -12.32 13.45 2.36
C ARG A 516 -11.52 14.66 1.90
N LYS A 517 -11.43 14.86 0.58
CA LYS A 517 -10.71 16.00 0.00
C LYS A 517 -11.39 17.34 0.33
N ALA A 518 -12.72 17.39 0.26
CA ALA A 518 -13.47 18.58 0.65
C ALA A 518 -13.27 18.92 2.14
N SER A 519 -13.24 17.92 3.01
CA SER A 519 -12.96 18.10 4.43
C SER A 519 -11.53 18.60 4.70
N GLU A 520 -10.54 18.02 4.03
CA GLU A 520 -9.14 18.48 4.11
C GLU A 520 -9.01 19.96 3.68
N VAL A 521 -9.63 20.30 2.55
CA VAL A 521 -9.64 21.65 1.99
C VAL A 521 -10.40 22.62 2.92
N TYR A 522 -11.51 22.20 3.51
CA TYR A 522 -12.24 22.98 4.50
C TYR A 522 -11.36 23.31 5.71
N THR A 523 -10.66 22.32 6.27
CA THR A 523 -9.72 22.52 7.38
C THR A 523 -8.60 23.48 6.98
N LEU A 524 -8.04 23.32 5.78
CA LEU A 524 -6.98 24.19 5.26
C LEU A 524 -7.41 25.66 5.15
N VAL A 525 -8.64 25.93 4.67
CA VAL A 525 -9.15 27.29 4.42
C VAL A 525 -9.67 27.95 5.71
N THR A 526 -10.30 27.18 6.60
CA THR A 526 -10.99 27.71 7.78
C THR A 526 -10.18 27.60 9.08
N GLY A 527 -9.21 26.68 9.14
CA GLY A 527 -8.52 26.29 10.37
C GLY A 527 -9.38 25.48 11.34
N LYS A 528 -10.57 25.00 10.92
CA LYS A 528 -11.49 24.20 11.72
C LYS A 528 -11.65 22.81 11.12
N ASP A 529 -11.74 21.78 11.95
CA ASP A 529 -12.03 20.44 11.47
C ASP A 529 -13.43 20.35 10.86
N ALA A 530 -13.51 19.88 9.62
CA ALA A 530 -14.77 19.51 9.00
C ALA A 530 -15.21 18.10 9.44
N PRO A 531 -16.52 17.86 9.67
CA PRO A 531 -17.03 16.52 9.87
C PRO A 531 -16.96 15.76 8.55
N ILE A 532 -16.21 14.65 8.50
CA ILE A 532 -16.32 13.68 7.39
C ILE A 532 -17.50 12.77 7.77
N PRO A 533 -18.66 12.83 7.08
CA PRO A 533 -19.68 11.83 7.30
C PRO A 533 -19.13 10.50 6.77
N PRO A 534 -18.93 9.47 7.61
CA PRO A 534 -18.62 8.16 7.09
C PRO A 534 -19.86 7.70 6.32
N THR A 535 -19.73 7.44 5.01
CA THR A 535 -20.63 6.47 4.39
C THR A 535 -20.15 5.10 4.85
N PHE A 536 -20.32 4.81 6.13
CA PHE A 536 -20.58 3.44 6.51
C PHE A 536 -21.96 3.13 5.91
N ILE A 537 -21.95 2.65 4.68
CA ILE A 537 -23.09 1.98 4.09
C ILE A 537 -22.81 0.52 4.38
N PRO A 538 -23.33 -0.05 5.49
CA PRO A 538 -23.23 -1.47 5.70
C PRO A 538 -23.86 -2.18 4.50
N PRO A 539 -23.33 -3.33 4.09
CA PRO A 539 -24.00 -4.12 3.07
C PRO A 539 -25.35 -4.54 3.67
N LYS A 540 -26.38 -4.54 2.83
CA LYS A 540 -27.76 -4.87 3.20
C LYS A 540 -27.88 -6.37 3.54
N LYS A 541 -27.38 -6.80 4.70
CA LYS A 541 -27.21 -8.19 5.17
C LYS A 541 -26.50 -9.11 4.16
N ILE A 542 -25.39 -9.71 4.56
CA ILE A 542 -24.76 -10.79 3.77
C ILE A 542 -25.49 -12.09 4.11
N ASP A 543 -26.04 -12.77 3.10
CA ASP A 543 -26.68 -14.08 3.29
C ASP A 543 -25.59 -15.14 3.52
N MET A 544 -25.63 -15.75 4.70
CA MET A 544 -24.66 -16.77 5.11
C MET A 544 -25.08 -18.18 4.70
N THR A 545 -26.29 -18.36 4.14
CA THR A 545 -26.85 -19.67 3.77
C THR A 545 -25.97 -20.46 2.80
N PRO A 546 -25.42 -19.86 1.72
CA PRO A 546 -24.57 -20.58 0.77
C PRO A 546 -23.27 -21.13 1.37
N TYR A 547 -22.83 -20.61 2.51
CA TYR A 547 -21.53 -20.93 3.11
C TYR A 547 -21.63 -21.96 4.23
N ARG A 548 -22.84 -22.42 4.58
CA ARG A 548 -23.05 -23.43 5.64
C ARG A 548 -22.63 -24.83 5.21
N GLU A 549 -22.63 -25.10 3.91
CA GLU A 549 -22.43 -26.43 3.34
C GLU A 549 -21.09 -26.57 2.61
N ILE A 550 -20.30 -25.48 2.54
CA ILE A 550 -19.00 -25.49 1.86
C ILE A 550 -17.95 -26.15 2.76
N GLU A 551 -17.56 -27.37 2.40
CA GLU A 551 -16.52 -28.12 3.11
C GLU A 551 -15.09 -27.69 2.74
N LYS A 552 -14.89 -27.24 1.50
CA LYS A 552 -13.57 -26.88 0.94
C LYS A 552 -13.49 -25.38 0.63
N ASN A 553 -12.31 -24.81 0.82
CA ASN A 553 -12.05 -23.43 0.42
C ASN A 553 -12.28 -23.24 -1.10
N PRO A 554 -13.09 -22.25 -1.51
CA PRO A 554 -13.32 -21.98 -2.92
C PRO A 554 -12.06 -21.40 -3.58
N VAL A 555 -11.88 -21.65 -4.88
CA VAL A 555 -10.76 -21.11 -5.66
C VAL A 555 -11.29 -20.07 -6.64
N VAL A 556 -10.61 -18.92 -6.72
CA VAL A 556 -10.87 -17.89 -7.74
C VAL A 556 -9.71 -17.84 -8.72
N ARG A 557 -10.03 -17.93 -10.01
CA ARG A 557 -9.08 -17.72 -11.11
C ARG A 557 -9.22 -16.30 -11.64
N LEU A 558 -8.11 -15.57 -11.63
CA LEU A 558 -7.95 -14.28 -12.31
C LEU A 558 -7.15 -14.48 -13.59
N GLU A 559 -7.76 -14.25 -14.75
CA GLU A 559 -7.07 -14.20 -16.03
C GLU A 559 -6.54 -12.79 -16.25
N THR A 560 -5.24 -12.65 -16.50
CA THR A 560 -4.59 -11.35 -16.73
C THR A 560 -3.84 -11.36 -18.06
N ASP A 561 -3.40 -10.19 -18.52
CA ASP A 561 -2.53 -10.07 -19.70
C ASP A 561 -1.15 -10.75 -19.53
N LYS A 562 -0.76 -11.07 -18.29
CA LYS A 562 0.49 -11.78 -17.96
C LYS A 562 0.30 -13.28 -17.72
N GLY A 563 -0.94 -13.78 -17.74
CA GLY A 563 -1.30 -15.15 -17.43
C GLY A 563 -2.32 -15.28 -16.30
N ALA A 564 -2.59 -16.52 -15.87
CA ALA A 564 -3.59 -16.79 -14.85
C ALA A 564 -3.00 -16.84 -13.43
N ILE A 565 -3.80 -16.39 -12.47
CA ILE A 565 -3.52 -16.46 -11.03
C ILE A 565 -4.68 -17.21 -10.38
N GLU A 566 -4.40 -18.29 -9.66
CA GLU A 566 -5.40 -19.06 -8.90
C GLU A 566 -5.23 -18.77 -7.40
N ILE A 567 -6.32 -18.36 -6.75
CA ILE A 567 -6.37 -17.94 -5.36
C ILE A 567 -7.32 -18.86 -4.59
N GLU A 568 -6.82 -19.61 -3.62
CA GLU A 568 -7.65 -20.32 -2.64
C GLU A 568 -8.14 -19.34 -1.57
N LEU A 569 -9.44 -19.28 -1.31
CA LEU A 569 -10.06 -18.33 -0.38
C LEU A 569 -10.30 -18.94 1.01
N PHE A 570 -9.90 -18.23 2.06
CA PHE A 570 -10.00 -18.65 3.46
C PHE A 570 -11.41 -18.44 4.04
N LEU A 571 -12.36 -19.27 3.59
CA LEU A 571 -13.78 -19.09 3.91
C LEU A 571 -14.06 -19.14 5.42
N ARG A 572 -13.35 -19.97 6.18
CA ARG A 572 -13.57 -20.11 7.62
C ARG A 572 -12.98 -18.96 8.41
N GLU A 573 -11.90 -18.37 7.94
CA GLU A 573 -11.13 -17.32 8.59
C GLU A 573 -11.73 -15.93 8.32
N ALA A 574 -12.16 -15.68 7.08
CA ALA A 574 -12.67 -14.38 6.62
C ALA A 574 -14.01 -14.55 5.87
N THR A 575 -15.02 -15.10 6.56
CA THR A 575 -16.26 -15.56 5.95
C THR A 575 -17.03 -14.45 5.22
N PHE A 576 -17.18 -13.28 5.84
CA PHE A 576 -17.93 -12.17 5.22
C PHE A 576 -17.16 -11.55 4.04
N THR A 577 -15.84 -11.53 4.15
CA THR A 577 -14.93 -11.05 3.11
C THR A 577 -14.97 -11.96 1.89
N VAL A 578 -14.81 -13.27 2.09
CA VAL A 578 -14.89 -14.27 1.01
C VAL A 578 -16.26 -14.25 0.35
N ALA A 579 -17.33 -14.16 1.14
CA ALA A 579 -18.69 -14.06 0.62
C ALA A 579 -18.89 -12.82 -0.28
N ASN A 580 -18.37 -11.67 0.16
CA ASN A 580 -18.40 -10.44 -0.62
C ASN A 580 -17.57 -10.55 -1.90
N PHE A 581 -16.34 -11.08 -1.79
CA PHE A 581 -15.43 -11.24 -2.93
C PHE A 581 -16.02 -12.17 -4.00
N MET A 582 -16.53 -13.35 -3.60
CA MET A 582 -17.17 -14.30 -4.52
C MET A 582 -18.39 -13.70 -5.21
N LYS A 583 -19.23 -12.97 -4.47
CA LYS A 583 -20.38 -12.26 -5.05
C LYS A 583 -19.94 -11.27 -6.13
N LEU A 584 -18.90 -10.47 -5.86
CA LEU A 584 -18.37 -9.50 -6.82
C LEU A 584 -17.76 -10.20 -8.05
N VAL A 585 -17.05 -11.32 -7.87
CA VAL A 585 -16.56 -12.16 -8.97
C VAL A 585 -17.71 -12.68 -9.83
N GLN A 586 -18.75 -13.26 -9.22
CA GLN A 586 -19.92 -13.79 -9.94
C GLN A 586 -20.71 -12.70 -10.69
N GLN A 587 -20.63 -11.45 -10.24
CA GLN A 587 -21.24 -10.29 -10.89
C GLN A 587 -20.37 -9.71 -12.04
N GLY A 588 -19.18 -10.27 -12.29
CA GLY A 588 -18.23 -9.74 -13.27
C GLY A 588 -17.60 -8.40 -12.84
N PHE A 589 -17.66 -8.04 -11.55
CA PHE A 589 -17.20 -6.73 -11.06
C PHE A 589 -15.71 -6.50 -11.32
N TYR A 590 -14.90 -7.55 -11.26
CA TYR A 590 -13.45 -7.48 -11.43
C TYR A 590 -13.00 -7.50 -12.90
N ASP A 591 -13.90 -7.81 -13.84
CA ASP A 591 -13.58 -7.93 -15.25
C ASP A 591 -13.24 -6.55 -15.84
N GLY A 592 -12.09 -6.45 -16.49
CA GLY A 592 -11.55 -5.21 -17.04
C GLY A 592 -10.90 -4.27 -16.00
N LEU A 593 -10.88 -4.61 -14.71
CA LEU A 593 -10.22 -3.79 -13.70
C LEU A 593 -8.70 -3.89 -13.79
N THR A 594 -8.02 -2.79 -13.47
CA THR A 594 -6.55 -2.73 -13.51
C THR A 594 -5.92 -3.08 -12.16
N PHE A 595 -4.68 -3.56 -12.20
CA PHE A 595 -3.76 -3.46 -11.07
C PHE A 595 -3.28 -2.01 -10.97
N HIS A 596 -4.05 -1.18 -10.28
CA HIS A 596 -3.79 0.27 -10.19
C HIS A 596 -2.57 0.62 -9.33
N ARG A 597 -2.18 -0.27 -8.39
CA ARG A 597 -1.04 -0.06 -7.51
C ARG A 597 -0.17 -1.30 -7.45
N VAL A 598 1.11 -1.14 -7.81
CA VAL A 598 2.14 -2.16 -7.65
C VAL A 598 3.33 -1.54 -6.94
N VAL A 599 3.65 -2.07 -5.77
CA VAL A 599 4.86 -1.76 -5.02
C VAL A 599 5.77 -2.97 -5.10
N PRO A 600 6.85 -2.93 -5.92
CA PRO A 600 7.80 -4.02 -6.05
C PRO A 600 8.28 -4.49 -4.68
N ASN A 601 8.44 -5.81 -4.52
CA ASN A 601 8.82 -6.43 -3.26
C ASN A 601 7.83 -6.24 -2.09
N PHE A 602 6.65 -5.63 -2.29
CA PHE A 602 5.64 -5.50 -1.25
C PHE A 602 4.30 -6.11 -1.67
N VAL A 603 3.56 -5.45 -2.56
CA VAL A 603 2.22 -5.89 -2.96
C VAL A 603 1.88 -5.48 -4.40
N VAL A 604 1.03 -6.26 -5.06
CA VAL A 604 0.20 -5.83 -6.20
C VAL A 604 -1.24 -5.65 -5.71
N GLN A 605 -1.94 -4.62 -6.16
CA GLN A 605 -3.27 -4.26 -5.66
C GLN A 605 -4.22 -3.96 -6.82
N SER A 606 -5.43 -4.49 -6.72
CA SER A 606 -6.52 -4.34 -7.70
C SER A 606 -7.88 -4.25 -7.00
N GLY A 607 -8.98 -4.37 -7.75
CA GLY A 607 -10.35 -4.30 -7.25
C GLY A 607 -10.89 -2.88 -7.08
N ASP A 608 -10.23 -1.88 -7.67
CA ASP A 608 -10.71 -0.50 -7.72
C ASP A 608 -11.35 -0.21 -9.09
N PRO A 609 -12.67 0.09 -9.15
CA PRO A 609 -13.34 0.45 -10.41
C PRO A 609 -12.86 1.78 -11.01
N ASN A 610 -12.29 2.68 -10.22
CA ASN A 610 -11.76 3.97 -10.71
C ASN A 610 -10.31 3.86 -11.23
N GLY A 611 -9.58 2.85 -10.77
CA GLY A 611 -8.18 2.62 -11.14
C GLY A 611 -7.18 3.62 -10.52
N ASP A 612 -7.55 4.35 -9.47
CA ASP A 612 -6.72 5.37 -8.82
C ASP A 612 -6.58 5.18 -7.28
N GLY A 613 -7.11 4.08 -6.76
CA GLY A 613 -7.18 3.69 -5.34
C GLY A 613 -8.41 4.20 -4.60
N THR A 614 -9.31 4.95 -5.25
CA THR A 614 -10.40 5.67 -4.55
C THR A 614 -11.77 5.01 -4.61
N GLY A 615 -11.99 4.11 -5.57
CA GLY A 615 -13.29 3.49 -5.81
C GLY A 615 -13.56 2.26 -4.95
N GLY A 616 -14.77 1.73 -5.09
CA GLY A 616 -15.24 0.57 -4.35
C GLY A 616 -16.60 0.09 -4.85
N PRO A 617 -17.22 -0.90 -4.18
CA PRO A 617 -18.46 -1.51 -4.64
C PRO A 617 -19.72 -0.71 -4.23
N GLY A 618 -19.55 0.53 -3.76
CA GLY A 618 -20.64 1.39 -3.25
C GLY A 618 -21.05 1.13 -1.80
N TYR A 619 -20.37 0.23 -1.10
CA TYR A 619 -20.58 -0.09 0.32
C TYR A 619 -19.24 -0.53 0.95
N THR A 620 -19.20 -0.66 2.28
CA THR A 620 -18.04 -1.22 2.99
C THR A 620 -18.39 -2.53 3.68
N ILE A 621 -17.39 -3.37 3.96
CA ILE A 621 -17.50 -4.55 4.82
C ILE A 621 -16.61 -4.37 6.04
N ARG A 622 -16.81 -5.21 7.06
CA ARG A 622 -16.04 -5.16 8.31
C ARG A 622 -14.76 -5.98 8.21
N SER A 623 -13.75 -5.58 8.98
CA SER A 623 -12.50 -6.31 9.09
C SER A 623 -12.68 -7.65 9.81
N GLU A 624 -12.00 -8.69 9.32
CA GLU A 624 -11.94 -10.03 9.91
C GLU A 624 -10.48 -10.37 10.20
N PHE A 625 -9.91 -9.78 11.26
CA PHE A 625 -8.51 -10.00 11.60
C PHE A 625 -8.29 -11.39 12.21
N THR A 626 -7.23 -12.06 11.78
CA THR A 626 -6.87 -13.40 12.23
C THR A 626 -5.37 -13.51 12.54
N PRO A 627 -4.90 -14.59 13.20
CA PRO A 627 -3.49 -14.85 13.40
C PRO A 627 -2.70 -15.22 12.12
N GLN A 628 -3.37 -15.31 10.96
CA GLN A 628 -2.73 -15.64 9.69
C GLN A 628 -1.71 -14.56 9.32
N SER A 629 -0.47 -14.97 9.08
CA SER A 629 0.60 -14.05 8.70
C SER A 629 0.55 -13.70 7.20
N PHE A 630 0.94 -12.47 6.87
CA PHE A 630 1.05 -11.98 5.51
C PHE A 630 2.36 -12.41 4.84
N ASP A 631 2.45 -13.70 4.55
CA ASP A 631 3.49 -14.33 3.74
C ASP A 631 3.35 -13.99 2.25
N ARG A 632 4.41 -14.26 1.48
CA ARG A 632 4.37 -14.18 0.01
C ARG A 632 3.20 -15.01 -0.55
N GLY A 633 2.41 -14.38 -1.43
CA GLY A 633 1.23 -14.97 -2.04
C GLY A 633 -0.06 -14.87 -1.22
N ILE A 634 -0.02 -14.41 0.03
CA ILE A 634 -1.26 -14.14 0.80
C ILE A 634 -2.01 -12.97 0.15
N VAL A 635 -3.33 -13.10 0.13
CA VAL A 635 -4.27 -12.13 -0.43
C VAL A 635 -5.01 -11.46 0.73
N GLY A 636 -4.92 -10.13 0.79
CA GLY A 636 -5.55 -9.32 1.82
C GLY A 636 -6.52 -8.31 1.24
N MET A 637 -7.53 -7.93 2.02
CA MET A 637 -8.40 -6.81 1.66
C MET A 637 -7.70 -5.49 1.91
N ALA A 638 -7.70 -4.61 0.92
CA ALA A 638 -7.25 -3.24 1.12
C ALA A 638 -8.29 -2.47 1.95
N SER A 639 -7.82 -1.65 2.87
CA SER A 639 -8.65 -0.82 3.75
C SER A 639 -8.04 0.57 3.88
N ALA A 640 -8.89 1.57 4.11
CA ALA A 640 -8.48 2.93 4.49
C ALA A 640 -8.55 3.13 6.01
N GLY A 641 -8.44 2.03 6.77
CA GLY A 641 -8.73 1.94 8.20
C GLY A 641 -9.68 0.78 8.49
N LYS A 642 -9.78 0.41 9.77
CA LYS A 642 -10.66 -0.68 10.22
C LYS A 642 -12.11 -0.51 9.75
N ASP A 643 -12.72 -1.57 9.25
CA ASP A 643 -14.10 -1.65 8.75
C ASP A 643 -14.40 -0.73 7.55
N THR A 644 -13.42 -0.54 6.68
CA THR A 644 -13.54 0.25 5.44
C THR A 644 -13.20 -0.54 4.18
N GLU A 645 -13.02 -1.85 4.32
CA GLU A 645 -12.84 -2.79 3.22
C GLU A 645 -14.05 -2.78 2.27
N GLY A 646 -13.87 -3.26 1.03
CA GLY A 646 -14.94 -3.28 0.03
C GLY A 646 -14.63 -4.26 -1.08
N SER A 647 -14.17 -3.76 -2.22
CA SER A 647 -13.81 -4.58 -3.40
C SER A 647 -12.30 -4.68 -3.62
N GLN A 648 -11.53 -3.74 -3.10
CA GLN A 648 -10.09 -3.67 -3.33
C GLN A 648 -9.33 -4.73 -2.54
N PHE A 649 -8.39 -5.42 -3.19
CA PHE A 649 -7.56 -6.45 -2.60
C PHE A 649 -6.11 -6.31 -3.05
N PHE A 650 -5.19 -6.91 -2.29
CA PHE A 650 -3.78 -6.96 -2.62
C PHE A 650 -3.22 -8.39 -2.50
N ILE A 651 -2.18 -8.70 -3.27
CA ILE A 651 -1.43 -9.95 -3.22
C ILE A 651 0.01 -9.63 -2.79
N MET A 652 0.51 -10.37 -1.80
CA MET A 652 1.85 -10.17 -1.23
C MET A 652 2.98 -10.65 -2.14
N HIS A 653 3.96 -9.79 -2.42
CA HIS A 653 5.22 -10.17 -3.07
C HIS A 653 6.23 -10.81 -2.11
N SER A 654 6.21 -10.41 -0.85
CA SER A 654 7.15 -10.87 0.18
C SER A 654 6.45 -10.86 1.53
N HIS A 655 7.09 -11.44 2.53
CA HIS A 655 6.55 -11.53 3.87
C HIS A 655 6.62 -10.17 4.61
N TYR A 656 5.49 -9.68 5.15
CA TYR A 656 5.44 -8.43 5.94
C TYR A 656 4.57 -8.56 7.21
N PRO A 657 5.15 -9.01 8.33
CA PRO A 657 4.46 -9.27 9.61
C PRO A 657 3.74 -8.09 10.25
N HIS A 658 4.07 -6.88 9.81
CA HIS A 658 3.46 -5.69 10.35
C HIS A 658 2.01 -5.53 9.86
N LEU A 659 1.61 -6.25 8.80
CA LEU A 659 0.21 -6.32 8.37
C LEU A 659 -0.62 -7.29 9.24
N ASP A 660 0.03 -8.21 9.96
CA ASP A 660 -0.63 -9.25 10.76
C ASP A 660 -1.49 -8.64 11.88
N GLY A 661 -2.78 -8.96 11.86
CA GLY A 661 -3.79 -8.38 12.76
C GLY A 661 -4.23 -6.95 12.40
N GLN A 662 -3.76 -6.39 11.28
CA GLN A 662 -4.14 -5.05 10.82
C GLN A 662 -4.94 -5.04 9.51
N TYR A 663 -4.86 -6.13 8.75
CA TYR A 663 -5.62 -6.35 7.52
C TYR A 663 -6.27 -7.72 7.55
N THR A 664 -7.32 -7.91 6.75
CA THR A 664 -8.06 -9.18 6.64
C THR A 664 -7.38 -10.08 5.60
N PRO A 665 -6.65 -11.14 5.98
CA PRO A 665 -6.17 -12.14 5.03
C PRO A 665 -7.35 -13.05 4.66
N PHE A 666 -7.69 -13.12 3.38
CA PHE A 666 -8.85 -13.87 2.91
C PHE A 666 -8.55 -14.88 1.80
N GLY A 667 -7.29 -15.03 1.40
CA GLY A 667 -6.89 -16.09 0.49
C GLY A 667 -5.38 -16.21 0.30
N LYS A 668 -4.98 -17.14 -0.56
CA LYS A 668 -3.59 -17.40 -0.94
C LYS A 668 -3.48 -17.81 -2.39
N VAL A 669 -2.50 -17.27 -3.09
CA VAL A 669 -2.12 -17.70 -4.44
C VAL A 669 -1.59 -19.14 -4.37
N VAL A 670 -2.33 -20.06 -4.99
CA VAL A 670 -1.95 -21.48 -5.10
C VAL A 670 -1.30 -21.80 -6.45
N ARG A 671 -1.59 -21.01 -7.49
CA ARG A 671 -0.87 -21.04 -8.78
C ARG A 671 -0.75 -19.63 -9.38
N GLY A 672 0.30 -19.42 -10.18
CA GLY A 672 0.52 -18.14 -10.86
C GLY A 672 1.35 -17.12 -10.07
N MET A 673 2.12 -17.53 -9.05
CA MET A 673 2.98 -16.58 -8.32
C MET A 673 4.05 -15.93 -9.21
N ALA A 674 4.55 -16.65 -10.23
CA ALA A 674 5.42 -16.07 -11.25
C ALA A 674 4.71 -15.03 -12.12
N VAL A 675 3.39 -15.15 -12.32
CA VAL A 675 2.58 -14.13 -13.01
C VAL A 675 2.46 -12.90 -12.13
N VAL A 676 2.14 -13.07 -10.84
CA VAL A 676 2.07 -11.97 -9.85
C VAL A 676 3.36 -11.14 -9.86
N ASP A 677 4.53 -11.79 -9.87
CA ASP A 677 5.83 -11.12 -9.91
C ASP A 677 6.08 -10.28 -11.18
N GLN A 678 5.36 -10.56 -12.27
CA GLN A 678 5.46 -9.82 -13.53
C GLN A 678 4.42 -8.70 -13.66
N ILE A 679 3.43 -8.63 -12.76
CA ILE A 679 2.35 -7.65 -12.84
C ILE A 679 2.90 -6.23 -12.68
N GLU A 680 2.54 -5.36 -13.62
CA GLU A 680 2.86 -3.94 -13.62
C GLU A 680 1.61 -3.10 -13.35
N VAL A 681 1.80 -1.87 -12.87
CA VAL A 681 0.71 -0.89 -12.80
C VAL A 681 0.04 -0.74 -14.17
N GLY A 682 -1.27 -0.96 -14.22
CA GLY A 682 -2.09 -0.85 -15.44
C GLY A 682 -2.37 -2.18 -16.13
N ASP A 683 -1.72 -3.28 -15.73
CA ASP A 683 -2.10 -4.63 -16.17
C ASP A 683 -3.55 -4.92 -15.76
N VAL A 684 -4.25 -5.75 -16.54
CA VAL A 684 -5.72 -5.86 -16.49
C VAL A 684 -6.13 -7.27 -16.09
N ILE A 685 -7.10 -7.36 -15.17
CA ILE A 685 -7.87 -8.58 -14.94
C ILE A 685 -8.84 -8.71 -16.12
N GLN A 686 -8.51 -9.56 -17.09
CA GLN A 686 -9.35 -9.82 -18.25
C GLN A 686 -10.66 -10.48 -17.83
N LYS A 687 -10.59 -11.41 -16.87
CA LYS A 687 -11.74 -12.12 -16.35
C LYS A 687 -11.46 -12.69 -14.96
N ALA A 688 -12.45 -12.64 -14.07
CA ALA A 688 -12.43 -13.34 -12.79
C ALA A 688 -13.52 -14.44 -12.77
N THR A 689 -13.17 -15.63 -12.30
CA THR A 689 -14.12 -16.76 -12.20
C THR A 689 -13.92 -17.56 -10.92
N VAL A 690 -14.99 -18.16 -10.39
CA VAL A 690 -14.91 -19.11 -9.28
C VAL A 690 -14.77 -20.52 -9.88
N GLU A 691 -13.70 -21.22 -9.53
CA GLU A 691 -13.46 -22.62 -9.92
C GLU A 691 -13.95 -23.55 -8.80
N ASN A 692 -14.87 -24.47 -9.15
CA ASN A 692 -15.45 -25.52 -8.32
C ASN A 692 -16.17 -25.05 -7.03
N ALA A 693 -17.51 -24.97 -7.12
CA ALA A 693 -18.42 -25.04 -5.96
C ALA A 693 -19.37 -26.25 -6.06
N ASP A 694 -18.98 -27.28 -6.83
CA ASP A 694 -19.73 -28.52 -7.04
C ASP A 694 -19.14 -29.68 -6.24
#